data_AF-A0A3N7HQJ4-F1
#
_entry.id   AF-A0A3N7HQJ4-F1
#
_cell.length_a   1.000
_cell.length_b   1.000
_cell.length_c   1.000
_cell.angle_alpha   90.00
_cell.angle_beta   90.00
_cell.angle_gamma   90.00
#
_symmetry.space_group_name_H-M   'P 1'
#
loop_
_entity.id
_entity.type
_entity.pdbx_description
1 polymer ?
#
loop_
_entity_poly.entity_id
_entity_poly.type
_entity_poly.pdbx_seq_one_letter_code
_entity_poly.pdbx_strand_id
1 'polypeptide(L)'
;MTHVSPAGRIRLLAAVLGLATCFATVAADKAKPAQPAARSVATSTAFSYSVEPAPAWVVPAKENPNAAVTAAPLRYRVVDDQTRIEGSTAHMYSHVVRVVGDTAGLSQASQIEIEFDPSYQTLALHHVDIVREGRRSTRLDRKRIQLLQRETQLERRIYDGRVTASMVLDDVRVGDQVDFAYSIRGLNPVFGGRFVSMEWMISHRGPAALYQYRLLAPESRKIQHRTMSPEIQVSSKVDRGMRETVFRREAVPQFHADPGSPYGVVLKQEVQFSEFDDWADVARWGLALFTPSLEGGAAVERKAAEIKAASGDPQQQLLAALRFVQADVRYFGTEIGLNSHKPALPDKVIEQRFGDCKDKVSLLVALLRKLDIAAQPVLVSTLMRGHVDEVIASPLAFDHVIARVDLQGRTYYLDATRGHQSGTLDKRQSAGLEKGLLVASGTQSITTLPSVVEQQRMSVHDIFRVKRFADGASLEARITYRGDLAESMRESLATRNVSEIQTQLGTAYARAYPKLATEAPMEVLRSDTDDAVTFVLHFAIPEFWRFPEQRALVGDIVHWSVIEALRFPNDTQRRDPFSIAFPGRFTHVSTVEFGDDVYATPSTQTMNDGDSHFNLRNTAEIGARRSEYTSELRVMADQVDPRDWPAYTTLVGKMGPRVGVSVSSPALPLAAVEDLRRELRDIDEQVRSQKLKPKTQTQFQSMVKARVLSAQLDAGRLAPNLKAQALTARGIQYDNLGRYAEAAQDFKLALELAPDVPETLNGAAVNALQLKDYAVVMTLTGKVLARNPSDTEARNTRAVAAYFNRDYAAAMNDFDELLKDRAQVRRGYPLVWLALASRSGGIEMPKGSEAIPDEQLPSEWPRPLVDWARGKASVDAVIASAKAGGSAAERLCEAYFYIGERYLAEGDTARAREFFQKSVDQGVTEFIEDGSSRLRLASLKR
;
A
#
# COMPACT_ATOMS: atom_id res chain seq x y z
N MET A 1 -2.95 44.44 5.86
CA MET A 1 -3.90 44.47 4.73
C MET A 1 -3.47 43.39 3.76
N THR A 2 -4.00 42.18 3.94
CA THR A 2 -5.05 41.57 3.10
C THR A 2 -4.60 41.32 1.66
N HIS A 3 -4.11 40.11 1.40
CA HIS A 3 -4.77 39.10 0.55
C HIS A 3 -3.74 38.04 0.12
N VAL A 4 -3.59 37.00 0.94
CA VAL A 4 -2.92 35.77 0.50
C VAL A 4 -3.98 34.94 -0.20
N SER A 5 -3.92 34.92 -1.54
CA SER A 5 -4.80 34.12 -2.38
C SER A 5 -4.47 32.62 -2.25
N PRO A 6 -5.47 31.73 -2.29
CA PRO A 6 -5.30 30.30 -2.13
C PRO A 6 -4.92 29.66 -3.47
N ALA A 7 -3.63 29.54 -3.76
CA ALA A 7 -3.15 28.80 -4.94
C ALA A 7 -1.76 28.23 -4.65
N GLY A 8 -1.72 27.10 -3.97
CA GLY A 8 -0.48 26.39 -3.62
C GLY A 8 -0.69 24.98 -3.06
N ARG A 9 -1.88 24.40 -3.30
CA ARG A 9 -2.20 22.99 -3.05
C ARG A 9 -2.86 22.48 -4.32
N ILE A 10 -2.55 21.25 -4.72
CA ILE A 10 -2.89 20.58 -5.99
C ILE A 10 -1.73 20.64 -6.99
N ARG A 11 -0.75 19.75 -6.78
CA ARG A 11 -0.04 18.97 -7.80
C ARG A 11 0.79 17.89 -7.09
N LEU A 12 0.09 16.84 -6.66
CA LEU A 12 0.67 15.52 -6.39
C LEU A 12 -0.45 14.47 -6.52
N LEU A 13 -1.03 14.43 -7.72
CA LEU A 13 -1.88 13.35 -8.21
C LEU A 13 -1.45 13.11 -9.65
N ALA A 14 -1.26 11.82 -9.99
CA ALA A 14 -0.83 11.26 -11.29
C ALA A 14 0.67 10.89 -11.40
N ALA A 15 0.96 9.66 -10.95
CA ALA A 15 1.97 8.69 -11.41
C ALA A 15 2.32 7.79 -10.21
N VAL A 16 2.26 6.46 -10.17
CA VAL A 16 2.15 5.33 -11.12
C VAL A 16 1.76 4.14 -10.20
N LEU A 17 0.59 3.53 -10.38
CA LEU A 17 0.39 2.20 -11.01
C LEU A 17 1.36 1.09 -10.55
N GLY A 18 0.77 0.05 -9.92
CA GLY A 18 1.31 -1.31 -9.90
C GLY A 18 1.91 -1.78 -8.57
N LEU A 19 1.12 -2.47 -7.75
CA LEU A 19 1.59 -3.51 -6.81
C LEU A 19 0.37 -4.27 -6.23
N ALA A 20 -0.17 -5.16 -7.07
CA ALA A 20 -0.88 -6.35 -6.64
C ALA A 20 -0.26 -7.51 -7.43
N THR A 21 0.01 -8.62 -6.75
CA THR A 21 0.76 -9.82 -7.17
C THR A 21 2.29 -9.73 -7.11
N CYS A 22 2.87 -10.32 -6.06
CA CYS A 22 4.28 -10.73 -6.05
C CYS A 22 4.43 -11.99 -6.92
N PHE A 23 4.76 -11.82 -8.20
CA PHE A 23 5.61 -12.77 -8.91
C PHE A 23 7.01 -12.17 -8.97
N ALA A 24 7.97 -12.82 -8.34
CA ALA A 24 9.37 -12.42 -8.38
C ALA A 24 9.95 -12.71 -9.78
N THR A 25 10.21 -11.67 -10.57
CA THR A 25 11.12 -11.77 -11.72
C THR A 25 12.55 -11.62 -11.21
N VAL A 26 13.24 -12.75 -10.98
CA VAL A 26 14.69 -12.78 -10.81
C VAL A 26 15.33 -12.53 -12.17
N ALA A 27 16.13 -11.47 -12.29
CA ALA A 27 17.04 -11.29 -13.42
C ALA A 27 18.11 -12.39 -13.34
N ALA A 28 18.01 -13.39 -14.22
CA ALA A 28 19.01 -14.44 -14.34
C ALA A 28 20.27 -13.86 -15.00
N ASP A 29 21.34 -13.79 -14.21
CA ASP A 29 22.69 -13.59 -14.71
C ASP A 29 23.10 -14.79 -15.56
N LYS A 30 23.79 -14.55 -16.68
CA LYS A 30 24.13 -15.56 -17.69
C LYS A 30 25.21 -16.52 -17.18
N ALA A 31 24.81 -17.55 -16.45
CA ALA A 31 25.62 -18.75 -16.24
C ALA A 31 24.92 -19.97 -16.86
N LYS A 32 25.59 -20.62 -17.83
CA LYS A 32 25.17 -21.89 -18.43
C LYS A 32 24.92 -22.93 -17.32
N PRO A 33 23.70 -23.45 -17.13
CA PRO A 33 23.48 -24.58 -16.24
C PRO A 33 23.91 -25.87 -16.95
N ALA A 34 24.79 -26.63 -16.31
CA ALA A 34 25.07 -28.02 -16.69
C ALA A 34 23.78 -28.85 -16.52
N GLN A 35 23.40 -29.59 -17.57
CA GLN A 35 22.27 -30.51 -17.56
C GLN A 35 22.41 -31.54 -16.43
N PRO A 36 21.47 -31.62 -15.47
CA PRO A 36 21.31 -32.82 -14.67
C PRO A 36 20.66 -33.88 -15.55
N ALA A 37 21.29 -35.04 -15.66
CA ALA A 37 20.77 -36.18 -16.40
C ALA A 37 19.34 -36.51 -15.93
N ALA A 38 18.39 -36.45 -16.87
CA ALA A 38 17.02 -36.87 -16.66
C ALA A 38 17.01 -38.35 -16.25
N ARG A 39 16.75 -38.63 -14.96
CA ARG A 39 16.34 -39.96 -14.53
C ARG A 39 14.88 -40.13 -14.95
N SER A 40 14.67 -41.04 -15.90
CA SER A 40 13.35 -41.48 -16.35
C SER A 40 12.54 -42.02 -15.17
N VAL A 41 11.50 -41.30 -14.78
CA VAL A 41 10.41 -41.85 -13.97
C VAL A 41 9.54 -42.69 -14.91
N ALA A 42 9.17 -43.88 -14.43
CA ALA A 42 8.50 -44.93 -15.17
C ALA A 42 7.27 -44.46 -15.96
N THR A 43 7.14 -45.01 -17.16
CA THR A 43 6.03 -44.90 -18.11
C THR A 43 4.66 -45.04 -17.44
N SER A 44 3.86 -43.97 -17.50
CA SER A 44 2.47 -43.94 -17.09
C SER A 44 1.59 -44.73 -18.07
N THR A 45 0.51 -45.31 -17.55
CA THR A 45 -0.69 -45.64 -18.33
C THR A 45 -1.07 -44.44 -19.20
N ALA A 46 -1.07 -44.62 -20.53
CA ALA A 46 -1.49 -43.57 -21.44
C ALA A 46 -2.93 -43.15 -21.13
N PHE A 47 -3.13 -41.91 -20.70
CA PHE A 47 -4.46 -41.30 -20.62
C PHE A 47 -5.14 -41.41 -22.00
N SER A 48 -6.45 -41.64 -22.03
CA SER A 48 -7.17 -41.85 -23.28
C SER A 48 -8.40 -40.98 -23.39
N TYR A 49 -8.78 -40.67 -24.63
CA TYR A 49 -10.02 -40.00 -25.00
C TYR A 49 -10.63 -40.72 -26.20
N SER A 50 -11.94 -40.59 -26.39
CA SER A 50 -12.65 -41.05 -27.58
C SER A 50 -13.01 -39.88 -28.49
N VAL A 51 -13.21 -40.18 -29.78
CA VAL A 51 -13.87 -39.27 -30.73
C VAL A 51 -15.10 -40.01 -31.23
N GLU A 52 -16.27 -39.44 -30.99
CA GLU A 52 -17.55 -40.07 -31.31
C GLU A 52 -18.65 -39.04 -31.56
N PRO A 53 -19.75 -39.39 -32.25
CA PRO A 53 -20.87 -38.47 -32.47
C PRO A 53 -21.47 -37.95 -31.16
N ALA A 54 -22.07 -36.75 -31.22
CA ALA A 54 -22.83 -36.22 -30.08
C ALA A 54 -23.94 -37.21 -29.66
N PRO A 55 -24.14 -37.42 -28.34
CA PRO A 55 -25.15 -38.37 -27.87
C PRO A 55 -26.57 -37.99 -28.32
N ALA A 56 -27.39 -38.98 -28.70
CA ALA A 56 -28.73 -38.75 -29.23
C ALA A 56 -29.72 -38.08 -28.26
N TRP A 57 -29.40 -38.01 -26.96
CA TRP A 57 -30.23 -37.37 -25.93
C TRP A 57 -29.97 -35.86 -25.79
N VAL A 58 -28.88 -35.37 -26.37
CA VAL A 58 -28.51 -33.96 -26.39
C VAL A 58 -29.50 -33.20 -27.26
N VAL A 59 -30.02 -32.09 -26.73
CA VAL A 59 -30.90 -31.18 -27.46
C VAL A 59 -30.20 -29.83 -27.53
N PRO A 60 -29.51 -29.49 -28.65
CA PRO A 60 -28.70 -28.29 -28.72
C PRO A 60 -29.51 -27.03 -28.38
N ALA A 61 -28.97 -26.21 -27.47
CA ALA A 61 -29.60 -24.95 -27.13
C ALA A 61 -29.65 -24.00 -28.34
N LYS A 62 -30.77 -23.29 -28.47
CA LYS A 62 -30.94 -22.25 -29.48
C LYS A 62 -30.94 -20.89 -28.81
N GLU A 63 -29.97 -20.07 -29.15
CA GLU A 63 -29.95 -18.65 -28.80
C GLU A 63 -31.00 -17.88 -29.62
N ASN A 64 -31.40 -16.71 -29.11
CA ASN A 64 -32.09 -15.73 -29.93
C ASN A 64 -31.08 -15.08 -30.89
N PRO A 65 -31.20 -15.22 -32.22
CA PRO A 65 -30.24 -14.64 -33.17
C PRO A 65 -30.12 -13.12 -33.07
N ASN A 66 -31.17 -12.46 -32.55
CA ASN A 66 -31.28 -11.02 -32.37
C ASN A 66 -30.91 -10.56 -30.95
N ALA A 67 -30.44 -11.45 -30.07
CA ALA A 67 -29.98 -11.07 -28.75
C ALA A 67 -28.82 -10.08 -28.86
N ALA A 68 -28.97 -8.91 -28.25
CA ALA A 68 -27.91 -7.92 -28.18
C ALA A 68 -26.80 -8.43 -27.25
N VAL A 69 -25.64 -8.75 -27.81
CA VAL A 69 -24.42 -9.09 -27.06
C VAL A 69 -23.44 -7.95 -27.21
N THR A 70 -22.96 -7.43 -26.08
CA THR A 70 -21.95 -6.36 -26.05
C THR A 70 -20.74 -6.75 -26.88
N ALA A 71 -20.22 -5.82 -27.69
CA ALA A 71 -19.00 -6.03 -28.45
C ALA A 71 -17.82 -6.27 -27.48
N ALA A 72 -17.00 -7.27 -27.78
CA ALA A 72 -15.84 -7.65 -26.98
C ALA A 72 -14.83 -8.42 -27.87
N PRO A 73 -13.54 -8.46 -27.49
CA PRO A 73 -12.50 -9.21 -28.22
C PRO A 73 -12.89 -10.66 -28.50
N LEU A 74 -13.47 -11.31 -27.49
CA LEU A 74 -14.09 -12.63 -27.59
C LEU A 74 -15.52 -12.52 -27.06
N ARG A 75 -16.46 -13.18 -27.72
CA ARG A 75 -17.85 -13.31 -27.26
C ARG A 75 -18.36 -14.72 -27.51
N TYR A 76 -19.45 -15.07 -26.86
CA TYR A 76 -20.07 -16.39 -26.96
C TYR A 76 -21.46 -16.26 -27.59
N ARG A 77 -21.77 -17.11 -28.54
CA ARG A 77 -23.12 -17.28 -29.07
C ARG A 77 -23.89 -18.21 -28.14
N VAL A 78 -23.33 -19.40 -27.92
CA VAL A 78 -23.92 -20.41 -27.05
C VAL A 78 -22.87 -20.96 -26.10
N VAL A 79 -23.25 -21.10 -24.84
CA VAL A 79 -22.69 -22.05 -23.88
C VAL A 79 -23.86 -22.94 -23.44
N ASP A 80 -23.83 -24.20 -23.87
CA ASP A 80 -24.89 -25.18 -23.61
C ASP A 80 -24.30 -26.40 -22.91
N ASP A 81 -24.55 -26.46 -21.61
CA ASP A 81 -24.14 -27.56 -20.77
C ASP A 81 -25.35 -28.45 -20.47
N GLN A 82 -25.20 -29.76 -20.62
CA GLN A 82 -26.27 -30.72 -20.38
C GLN A 82 -25.76 -31.90 -19.59
N THR A 83 -26.49 -32.27 -18.54
CA THR A 83 -26.16 -33.42 -17.70
C THR A 83 -27.31 -34.41 -17.75
N ARG A 84 -27.00 -35.66 -18.11
CA ARG A 84 -27.92 -36.78 -18.00
C ARG A 84 -27.47 -37.74 -16.90
N ILE A 85 -28.33 -37.97 -15.93
CA ILE A 85 -28.13 -38.95 -14.86
C ILE A 85 -28.65 -40.31 -15.31
N GLU A 86 -27.83 -41.34 -15.20
CA GLU A 86 -28.17 -42.71 -15.57
C GLU A 86 -27.56 -43.68 -14.54
N GLY A 87 -28.40 -44.38 -13.77
CA GLY A 87 -27.91 -45.19 -12.65
C GLY A 87 -27.04 -44.35 -11.70
N SER A 88 -25.88 -44.85 -11.30
CA SER A 88 -24.93 -44.13 -10.44
C SER A 88 -23.92 -43.25 -11.20
N THR A 89 -24.12 -43.01 -12.50
CA THR A 89 -23.23 -42.18 -13.34
C THR A 89 -23.94 -40.94 -13.88
N ALA A 90 -23.14 -39.98 -14.37
CA ALA A 90 -23.58 -38.81 -15.09
C ALA A 90 -22.85 -38.70 -16.43
N HIS A 91 -23.59 -38.26 -17.44
CA HIS A 91 -23.09 -37.93 -18.77
C HIS A 91 -23.23 -36.43 -18.94
N MET A 92 -22.13 -35.71 -18.81
CA MET A 92 -22.04 -34.27 -18.99
C MET A 92 -21.65 -34.00 -20.44
N TYR A 93 -22.34 -33.08 -21.09
CA TYR A 93 -22.10 -32.62 -22.44
C TYR A 93 -21.93 -31.10 -22.40
N SER A 94 -20.94 -30.58 -23.10
CA SER A 94 -20.75 -29.13 -23.24
C SER A 94 -20.61 -28.80 -24.72
N HIS A 95 -21.36 -27.78 -25.16
CA HIS A 95 -21.29 -27.20 -26.50
C HIS A 95 -21.05 -25.69 -26.38
N VAL A 96 -19.99 -25.22 -27.03
CA VAL A 96 -19.56 -23.84 -26.94
C VAL A 96 -19.31 -23.29 -28.34
N VAL A 97 -19.89 -22.12 -28.61
CA VAL A 97 -19.66 -21.36 -29.85
C VAL A 97 -19.07 -20.00 -29.49
N ARG A 98 -17.77 -19.84 -29.72
CA ARG A 98 -17.03 -18.59 -29.52
C ARG A 98 -17.00 -17.80 -30.81
N VAL A 99 -17.03 -16.47 -30.75
CA VAL A 99 -16.88 -15.58 -31.90
C VAL A 99 -15.73 -14.63 -31.64
N VAL A 100 -14.78 -14.57 -32.59
CA VAL A 100 -13.64 -13.67 -32.52
C VAL A 100 -14.08 -12.27 -32.94
N GLY A 101 -14.13 -11.34 -31.99
CA GLY A 101 -14.52 -9.96 -32.24
C GLY A 101 -13.39 -9.11 -32.83
N ASP A 102 -12.16 -9.28 -32.32
CA ASP A 102 -10.98 -8.55 -32.76
C ASP A 102 -9.69 -9.37 -32.56
N THR A 103 -8.53 -8.75 -32.83
CA THR A 103 -7.22 -9.40 -32.73
C THR A 103 -6.85 -9.83 -31.31
N ALA A 104 -7.33 -9.16 -30.27
CA ALA A 104 -7.04 -9.52 -28.88
C ALA A 104 -7.78 -10.80 -28.46
N GLY A 105 -8.91 -11.13 -29.10
CA GLY A 105 -9.65 -12.36 -28.85
C GLY A 105 -9.04 -13.61 -29.50
N LEU A 106 -8.12 -13.46 -30.46
CA LEU A 106 -7.57 -14.57 -31.25
C LEU A 106 -6.89 -15.63 -30.37
N SER A 107 -6.04 -15.21 -29.44
CA SER A 107 -5.28 -16.13 -28.58
C SER A 107 -6.21 -17.03 -27.77
N GLN A 108 -7.20 -16.44 -27.11
CA GLN A 108 -8.16 -17.16 -26.28
C GLN A 108 -9.14 -18.01 -27.11
N ALA A 109 -9.49 -17.57 -28.32
CA ALA A 109 -10.34 -18.34 -29.23
C ALA A 109 -9.63 -19.58 -29.79
N SER A 110 -8.33 -19.47 -30.10
CA SER A 110 -7.55 -20.54 -30.71
C SER A 110 -7.17 -21.68 -29.76
N GLN A 111 -7.36 -21.51 -28.46
CA GLN A 111 -7.00 -22.51 -27.45
C GLN A 111 -8.25 -23.12 -26.80
N ILE A 112 -8.37 -24.44 -26.88
CA ILE A 112 -9.41 -25.23 -26.21
C ILE A 112 -8.71 -26.10 -25.16
N GLU A 113 -9.17 -25.99 -23.92
CA GLU A 113 -8.69 -26.76 -22.78
C GLU A 113 -9.90 -27.39 -22.11
N ILE A 114 -9.86 -28.71 -21.92
CA ILE A 114 -10.92 -29.49 -21.29
C ILE A 114 -10.30 -30.28 -20.15
N GLU A 115 -10.76 -30.05 -18.92
CA GLU A 115 -10.28 -30.74 -17.73
C GLU A 115 -11.21 -31.90 -17.34
N PHE A 116 -10.63 -33.02 -16.92
CA PHE A 116 -11.36 -34.15 -16.35
C PHE A 116 -10.46 -34.97 -15.40
N ASP A 117 -11.09 -35.74 -14.51
CA ASP A 117 -10.40 -36.66 -13.60
C ASP A 117 -10.40 -38.09 -14.19
N PRO A 118 -9.25 -38.59 -14.68
CA PRO A 118 -9.19 -39.89 -15.34
C PRO A 118 -9.44 -41.08 -14.40
N SER A 119 -9.50 -40.89 -13.07
CA SER A 119 -9.72 -41.97 -12.12
C SER A 119 -11.18 -42.45 -12.05
N TYR A 120 -12.13 -41.60 -12.45
CA TYR A 120 -13.55 -41.96 -12.54
C TYR A 120 -14.28 -41.32 -13.74
N GLN A 121 -13.60 -40.46 -14.53
CA GLN A 121 -14.18 -39.83 -15.71
C GLN A 121 -13.50 -40.27 -17.00
N THR A 122 -14.25 -40.20 -18.10
CA THR A 122 -13.75 -40.36 -19.46
C THR A 122 -14.13 -39.16 -20.32
N LEU A 123 -13.26 -38.80 -21.27
CA LEU A 123 -13.47 -37.70 -22.21
C LEU A 123 -13.83 -38.23 -23.60
N ALA A 124 -14.88 -37.66 -24.18
CA ALA A 124 -15.30 -37.85 -25.55
C ALA A 124 -15.37 -36.53 -26.30
N LEU A 125 -14.68 -36.41 -27.43
CA LEU A 125 -14.77 -35.23 -28.29
C LEU A 125 -15.76 -35.50 -29.42
N HIS A 126 -16.64 -34.52 -29.70
CA HIS A 126 -17.69 -34.67 -30.71
C HIS A 126 -17.35 -33.93 -32.00
N HIS A 127 -17.06 -32.63 -31.89
CA HIS A 127 -16.61 -31.82 -33.02
C HIS A 127 -15.79 -30.63 -32.52
N VAL A 128 -14.94 -30.13 -33.41
CA VAL A 128 -14.21 -28.86 -33.26
C VAL A 128 -14.11 -28.28 -34.66
N ASP A 129 -14.81 -27.18 -34.90
CA ASP A 129 -14.95 -26.56 -36.21
C ASP A 129 -14.69 -25.06 -36.16
N ILE A 130 -14.18 -24.53 -37.27
CA ILE A 130 -14.17 -23.09 -37.54
C ILE A 130 -15.26 -22.80 -38.57
N VAL A 131 -16.18 -21.89 -38.24
CA VAL A 131 -17.20 -21.37 -39.15
C VAL A 131 -16.80 -19.97 -39.59
N ARG A 132 -16.51 -19.82 -40.89
CA ARG A 132 -16.13 -18.56 -41.53
C ARG A 132 -17.12 -18.24 -42.64
N GLU A 133 -17.80 -17.10 -42.55
CA GLU A 133 -18.80 -16.67 -43.55
C GLU A 133 -19.86 -17.76 -43.84
N GLY A 134 -20.29 -18.49 -42.80
CA GLY A 134 -21.24 -19.59 -42.91
C GLY A 134 -20.67 -20.92 -43.43
N ARG A 135 -19.40 -20.96 -43.86
CA ARG A 135 -18.72 -22.21 -44.27
C ARG A 135 -18.04 -22.85 -43.04
N ARG A 136 -18.42 -24.09 -42.74
CA ARG A 136 -17.86 -24.90 -41.65
C ARG A 136 -16.60 -25.64 -42.13
N SER A 137 -15.55 -25.64 -41.32
CA SER A 137 -14.30 -26.37 -41.55
C SER A 137 -13.89 -27.14 -40.30
N THR A 138 -13.75 -28.46 -40.42
CA THR A 138 -13.40 -29.32 -39.27
C THR A 138 -11.92 -29.22 -38.94
N ARG A 139 -11.64 -28.99 -37.65
CA ARG A 139 -10.30 -28.84 -37.08
C ARG A 139 -9.99 -29.90 -36.02
N LEU A 140 -10.91 -30.83 -35.76
CA LEU A 140 -10.67 -31.96 -34.87
C LEU A 140 -9.66 -32.95 -35.48
N ASP A 141 -8.38 -32.79 -35.12
CA ASP A 141 -7.28 -33.67 -35.51
C ASP A 141 -6.65 -34.31 -34.26
N ARG A 142 -6.71 -35.64 -34.19
CA ARG A 142 -6.17 -36.43 -33.08
C ARG A 142 -4.69 -36.16 -32.81
N LYS A 143 -3.91 -35.82 -33.84
CA LYS A 143 -2.47 -35.55 -33.72
C LYS A 143 -2.15 -34.25 -33.00
N ARG A 144 -3.15 -33.38 -32.85
CA ARG A 144 -3.00 -32.04 -32.24
C ARG A 144 -3.52 -31.97 -30.81
N ILE A 145 -4.20 -33.01 -30.35
CA ILE A 145 -4.72 -33.09 -28.98
C ILE A 145 -3.60 -33.58 -28.08
N GLN A 146 -3.24 -32.77 -27.10
CA GLN A 146 -2.26 -33.13 -26.08
C GLN A 146 -3.00 -33.37 -24.77
N LEU A 147 -2.82 -34.55 -24.18
CA LEU A 147 -3.25 -34.82 -22.82
C LEU A 147 -2.12 -34.46 -21.87
N LEU A 148 -2.34 -33.42 -21.07
CA LEU A 148 -1.36 -32.87 -20.15
C LEU A 148 -1.85 -33.11 -18.74
N GLN A 149 -1.08 -33.84 -17.94
CA GLN A 149 -1.32 -33.89 -16.51
C GLN A 149 -0.74 -32.63 -15.87
N ARG A 150 -1.62 -31.71 -15.48
CA ARG A 150 -1.25 -30.42 -14.89
C ARG A 150 -1.66 -30.44 -13.42
N GLU A 151 -0.69 -30.69 -12.54
CA GLU A 151 -0.89 -30.62 -11.10
C GLU A 151 -0.92 -29.15 -10.66
N THR A 152 -2.06 -28.48 -10.86
CA THR A 152 -2.23 -27.04 -10.60
C THR A 152 -2.15 -26.64 -9.12
N GLN A 153 -2.14 -27.64 -8.23
CA GLN A 153 -2.05 -27.45 -6.78
C GLN A 153 -0.73 -27.99 -6.20
N LEU A 154 0.26 -28.29 -7.05
CA LEU A 154 1.53 -28.86 -6.60
C LEU A 154 2.33 -27.90 -5.72
N GLU A 155 2.24 -26.58 -5.96
CA GLU A 155 2.85 -25.57 -5.09
C GLU A 155 2.23 -25.59 -3.69
N ARG A 156 0.98 -26.03 -3.57
CA ARG A 156 0.27 -26.29 -2.30
C ARG A 156 0.50 -27.71 -1.77
N ARG A 157 1.38 -28.49 -2.42
CA ARG A 157 1.70 -29.89 -2.07
C ARG A 157 0.50 -30.84 -2.18
N ILE A 158 -0.43 -30.54 -3.08
CA ILE A 158 -1.58 -31.39 -3.38
C ILE A 158 -1.41 -31.96 -4.79
N TYR A 159 -1.58 -33.27 -4.89
CA TYR A 159 -1.62 -34.01 -6.14
C TYR A 159 -3.07 -34.46 -6.37
N ASP A 160 -3.73 -33.87 -7.36
CA ASP A 160 -5.16 -34.10 -7.64
C ASP A 160 -5.40 -35.00 -8.85
N GLY A 161 -4.37 -35.25 -9.68
CA GLY A 161 -4.42 -36.20 -10.78
C GLY A 161 -5.28 -35.76 -11.97
N ARG A 162 -5.67 -34.49 -12.06
CA ARG A 162 -6.46 -33.97 -13.18
C ARG A 162 -5.66 -33.94 -14.48
N VAL A 163 -6.37 -34.23 -15.58
CA VAL A 163 -5.82 -34.21 -16.94
C VAL A 163 -6.52 -33.14 -17.76
N THR A 164 -5.72 -32.31 -18.44
CA THR A 164 -6.19 -31.31 -19.40
C THR A 164 -5.98 -31.85 -20.81
N ALA A 165 -7.04 -32.00 -21.59
CA ALA A 165 -6.96 -32.11 -23.03
C ALA A 165 -6.81 -30.71 -23.64
N SER A 166 -5.63 -30.43 -24.18
CA SER A 166 -5.28 -29.14 -24.79
C SER A 166 -5.23 -29.25 -26.32
N MET A 167 -5.84 -28.28 -26.99
CA MET A 167 -5.91 -28.19 -28.44
C MET A 167 -5.64 -26.74 -28.88
N VAL A 168 -4.72 -26.58 -29.83
CA VAL A 168 -4.46 -25.29 -30.48
C VAL A 168 -4.93 -25.34 -31.93
N LEU A 169 -5.78 -24.38 -32.30
CA LEU A 169 -6.38 -24.27 -33.63
C LEU A 169 -5.54 -23.35 -34.53
N ASP A 170 -5.23 -23.83 -35.73
CA ASP A 170 -4.59 -23.01 -36.76
C ASP A 170 -5.61 -22.20 -37.57
N ASP A 171 -5.16 -21.10 -38.17
CA ASP A 171 -5.94 -20.28 -39.09
C ASP A 171 -7.26 -19.78 -38.49
N VAL A 172 -7.26 -19.40 -37.20
CA VAL A 172 -8.35 -18.62 -36.59
C VAL A 172 -8.16 -17.15 -36.95
N ARG A 173 -9.22 -16.51 -37.43
CA ARG A 173 -9.24 -15.10 -37.87
C ARG A 173 -10.33 -14.31 -37.16
N VAL A 174 -10.20 -12.98 -37.19
CA VAL A 174 -11.25 -12.08 -36.73
C VAL A 174 -12.52 -12.31 -37.53
N GLY A 175 -13.66 -12.42 -36.84
CA GLY A 175 -14.97 -12.75 -37.42
C GLY A 175 -15.31 -14.24 -37.45
N ASP A 176 -14.33 -15.13 -37.25
CA ASP A 176 -14.58 -16.58 -37.20
C ASP A 176 -15.41 -16.97 -35.98
N GLN A 177 -16.19 -18.04 -36.12
CA GLN A 177 -16.77 -18.77 -34.99
C GLN A 177 -15.99 -20.06 -34.73
N VAL A 178 -15.60 -20.28 -33.49
CA VAL A 178 -15.01 -21.55 -33.03
C VAL A 178 -16.11 -22.33 -32.32
N ASP A 179 -16.57 -23.40 -32.95
CA ASP A 179 -17.71 -24.24 -32.54
C ASP A 179 -17.20 -25.62 -32.14
N PHE A 180 -17.34 -25.99 -30.88
CA PHE A 180 -16.86 -27.28 -30.38
C PHE A 180 -17.77 -27.89 -29.33
N ALA A 181 -17.78 -29.21 -29.26
CA ALA A 181 -18.49 -29.94 -28.24
C ALA A 181 -17.75 -31.20 -27.77
N TYR A 182 -17.97 -31.53 -26.50
CA TYR A 182 -17.40 -32.70 -25.85
C TYR A 182 -18.33 -33.25 -24.77
N SER A 183 -18.08 -34.49 -24.34
CA SER A 183 -18.71 -35.10 -23.18
C SER A 183 -17.68 -35.58 -22.16
N ILE A 184 -18.01 -35.39 -20.90
CA ILE A 184 -17.33 -36.02 -19.76
C ILE A 184 -18.32 -37.00 -19.14
N ARG A 185 -17.89 -38.26 -18.93
CA ARG A 185 -18.75 -39.29 -18.34
C ARG A 185 -18.14 -39.82 -17.07
N GLY A 186 -18.91 -39.83 -15.99
CA GLY A 186 -18.49 -40.34 -14.70
C GLY A 186 -18.85 -39.39 -13.56
N LEU A 187 -19.02 -39.96 -12.38
CA LEU A 187 -19.19 -39.23 -11.12
C LEU A 187 -18.16 -39.73 -10.12
N ASN A 188 -17.75 -38.85 -9.22
CA ASN A 188 -16.87 -39.25 -8.14
C ASN A 188 -17.59 -40.27 -7.25
N PRO A 189 -17.10 -41.52 -7.14
CA PRO A 189 -17.77 -42.58 -6.41
C PRO A 189 -17.89 -42.29 -4.90
N VAL A 190 -17.14 -41.30 -4.39
CA VAL A 190 -17.14 -40.92 -2.97
C VAL A 190 -18.51 -40.45 -2.48
N PHE A 191 -19.39 -39.98 -3.37
CA PHE A 191 -20.75 -39.53 -3.03
C PHE A 191 -21.78 -40.67 -2.98
N GLY A 192 -21.37 -41.91 -3.25
CA GLY A 192 -22.24 -43.09 -3.18
C GLY A 192 -23.31 -43.14 -4.28
N GLY A 193 -22.98 -42.66 -5.48
CA GLY A 193 -23.90 -42.61 -6.63
C GLY A 193 -24.89 -41.43 -6.62
N ARG A 194 -24.84 -40.58 -5.59
CA ARG A 194 -25.59 -39.32 -5.52
C ARG A 194 -24.94 -38.25 -6.41
N PHE A 195 -25.77 -37.43 -7.01
CA PHE A 195 -25.39 -36.29 -7.82
C PHE A 195 -25.31 -35.03 -6.96
N VAL A 196 -24.15 -34.38 -7.01
CA VAL A 196 -23.88 -33.07 -6.41
C VAL A 196 -23.10 -32.25 -7.44
N SER A 197 -23.48 -30.99 -7.64
CA SER A 197 -22.73 -30.06 -8.50
C SER A 197 -22.99 -28.60 -8.12
N MET A 198 -22.07 -27.72 -8.47
CA MET A 198 -22.21 -26.26 -8.39
C MET A 198 -21.77 -25.69 -9.73
N GLU A 199 -22.76 -25.31 -10.56
CA GLU A 199 -22.56 -24.90 -11.95
C GLU A 199 -22.57 -23.39 -12.06
N TRP A 200 -21.51 -22.83 -12.63
CA TRP A 200 -21.33 -21.39 -12.75
C TRP A 200 -21.99 -20.89 -14.04
N MET A 201 -23.12 -20.18 -13.93
CA MET A 201 -23.84 -19.66 -15.09
C MET A 201 -23.35 -18.25 -15.49
N ILE A 202 -22.02 -18.12 -15.65
CA ILE A 202 -21.34 -16.88 -16.00
C ILE A 202 -20.46 -17.02 -17.24
N SER A 203 -20.08 -15.88 -17.80
CA SER A 203 -19.17 -15.84 -18.94
C SER A 203 -17.91 -15.03 -18.59
N HIS A 204 -16.77 -15.72 -18.42
CA HIS A 204 -15.53 -15.10 -17.92
C HIS A 204 -14.71 -14.37 -18.99
N ARG A 205 -14.60 -14.96 -20.19
CA ARG A 205 -13.68 -14.47 -21.25
C ARG A 205 -14.33 -13.44 -22.18
N GLY A 206 -15.63 -13.20 -22.02
CA GLY A 206 -16.42 -12.29 -22.84
C GLY A 206 -17.91 -12.46 -22.57
N PRO A 207 -18.79 -11.60 -23.10
CA PRO A 207 -20.24 -11.73 -22.94
C PRO A 207 -20.80 -12.89 -23.79
N ALA A 208 -21.95 -13.45 -23.39
CA ALA A 208 -22.63 -14.54 -24.07
C ALA A 208 -24.07 -14.19 -24.47
N ALA A 209 -24.52 -14.59 -25.67
CA ALA A 209 -25.94 -14.46 -26.04
C ALA A 209 -26.81 -15.41 -25.22
N LEU A 210 -26.34 -16.63 -24.99
CA LEU A 210 -27.04 -17.66 -24.23
C LEU A 210 -26.06 -18.47 -23.38
N TYR A 211 -26.40 -18.62 -22.10
CA TYR A 211 -25.93 -19.71 -21.25
C TYR A 211 -27.12 -20.58 -20.86
N GLN A 212 -27.06 -21.87 -21.16
CA GLN A 212 -28.06 -22.85 -20.76
C GLN A 212 -27.42 -24.03 -20.03
N TYR A 213 -28.03 -24.43 -18.92
CA TYR A 213 -27.75 -25.70 -18.27
C TYR A 213 -29.01 -26.58 -18.28
N ARG A 214 -28.90 -27.82 -18.73
CA ARG A 214 -30.02 -28.76 -18.84
C ARG A 214 -29.74 -30.04 -18.05
N LEU A 215 -30.55 -30.32 -17.04
CA LEU A 215 -30.49 -31.54 -16.25
C LEU A 215 -31.59 -32.52 -16.67
N LEU A 216 -31.19 -33.74 -17.04
CA LEU A 216 -32.04 -34.88 -17.30
C LEU A 216 -31.81 -35.94 -16.22
N ALA A 217 -32.81 -36.27 -15.42
CA ALA A 217 -32.69 -37.30 -14.39
C ALA A 217 -33.97 -38.14 -14.28
N PRO A 218 -33.89 -39.42 -13.90
CA PRO A 218 -35.07 -40.19 -13.55
C PRO A 218 -35.90 -39.47 -12.49
N GLU A 219 -37.23 -39.46 -12.62
CA GLU A 219 -38.11 -38.77 -11.67
C GLU A 219 -37.96 -39.31 -10.22
N SER A 220 -37.55 -40.56 -10.08
CA SER A 220 -37.26 -41.19 -8.78
C SER A 220 -36.01 -40.64 -8.08
N ARG A 221 -35.12 -39.94 -8.80
CA ARG A 221 -33.93 -39.29 -8.24
C ARG A 221 -34.31 -37.92 -7.71
N LYS A 222 -34.18 -37.74 -6.39
CA LYS A 222 -34.52 -36.49 -5.70
C LYS A 222 -33.36 -35.49 -5.76
N ILE A 223 -33.15 -34.90 -6.94
CA ILE A 223 -32.14 -33.86 -7.13
C ILE A 223 -32.75 -32.50 -6.80
N GLN A 224 -32.36 -31.94 -5.66
CA GLN A 224 -32.70 -30.58 -5.27
C GLN A 224 -31.82 -29.58 -6.04
N HIS A 225 -32.35 -28.39 -6.30
CA HIS A 225 -31.57 -27.31 -6.90
C HIS A 225 -31.86 -25.96 -6.25
N ARG A 226 -30.87 -25.06 -6.28
CA ARG A 226 -30.97 -23.68 -5.80
C ARG A 226 -30.30 -22.73 -6.79
N THR A 227 -30.93 -21.57 -7.01
CA THR A 227 -30.31 -20.41 -7.65
C THR A 227 -30.68 -19.16 -6.88
N MET A 228 -29.73 -18.22 -6.77
CA MET A 228 -29.93 -16.95 -6.05
C MET A 228 -30.11 -15.76 -7.01
N SER A 229 -29.85 -15.94 -8.30
CA SER A 229 -30.02 -14.88 -9.31
C SER A 229 -31.41 -14.93 -9.93
N PRO A 230 -32.17 -13.81 -9.91
CA PRO A 230 -33.44 -13.73 -10.62
C PRO A 230 -33.29 -13.75 -12.15
N GLU A 231 -32.07 -13.55 -12.68
CA GLU A 231 -31.79 -13.59 -14.12
C GLU A 231 -31.75 -15.03 -14.67
N ILE A 232 -31.65 -16.04 -13.80
CA ILE A 232 -31.62 -17.44 -14.20
C ILE A 232 -33.06 -17.96 -14.24
N GLN A 233 -33.57 -18.14 -15.46
CA GLN A 233 -34.90 -18.70 -15.68
C GLN A 233 -34.86 -20.21 -15.50
N VAL A 234 -35.74 -20.74 -14.65
CA VAL A 234 -35.84 -22.17 -14.38
C VAL A 234 -37.16 -22.71 -14.91
N SER A 235 -37.10 -23.79 -15.66
CA SER A 235 -38.28 -24.54 -16.10
C SER A 235 -38.06 -26.03 -15.86
N SER A 236 -39.12 -26.77 -15.52
CA SER A 236 -39.05 -28.21 -15.31
C SER A 236 -40.28 -28.89 -15.89
N LYS A 237 -40.09 -30.06 -16.49
CA LYS A 237 -41.16 -30.96 -16.93
C LYS A 237 -40.75 -32.41 -16.75
N VAL A 238 -41.74 -33.29 -16.69
CA VAL A 238 -41.52 -34.74 -16.65
C VAL A 238 -42.09 -35.34 -17.92
N ASP A 239 -41.28 -36.14 -18.62
CA ASP A 239 -41.70 -36.91 -19.78
C ASP A 239 -41.18 -38.34 -19.65
N ARG A 240 -42.07 -39.34 -19.80
CA ARG A 240 -41.75 -40.78 -19.73
C ARG A 240 -40.89 -41.17 -18.52
N GLY A 241 -41.18 -40.61 -17.34
CA GLY A 241 -40.46 -40.91 -16.10
C GLY A 241 -39.07 -40.25 -15.99
N MET A 242 -38.70 -39.38 -16.93
CA MET A 242 -37.50 -38.54 -16.86
C MET A 242 -37.91 -37.10 -16.59
N ARG A 243 -37.33 -36.50 -15.55
CA ARG A 243 -37.42 -35.07 -15.27
C ARG A 243 -36.36 -34.34 -16.07
N GLU A 244 -36.80 -33.36 -16.84
CA GLU A 244 -35.97 -32.38 -17.53
C GLU A 244 -36.12 -31.05 -16.81
N THR A 245 -35.01 -30.49 -16.31
CA THR A 245 -34.95 -29.16 -15.71
C THR A 245 -33.96 -28.32 -16.50
N VAL A 246 -34.40 -27.16 -17.00
CA VAL A 246 -33.59 -26.24 -17.80
C VAL A 246 -33.41 -24.94 -17.05
N PHE A 247 -32.16 -24.53 -16.90
CA PHE A 247 -31.72 -23.24 -16.38
C PHE A 247 -31.21 -22.43 -17.56
N ARG A 248 -31.73 -21.23 -17.75
CA ARG A 248 -31.46 -20.42 -18.93
C ARG A 248 -31.18 -18.97 -18.54
N ARG A 249 -30.12 -18.40 -19.12
CA ARG A 249 -29.77 -16.99 -19.00
C ARG A 249 -29.45 -16.44 -20.39
N GLU A 250 -30.11 -15.36 -20.77
CA GLU A 250 -29.88 -14.67 -22.04
C GLU A 250 -29.12 -13.36 -21.81
N ALA A 251 -28.40 -12.90 -22.84
CA ALA A 251 -27.61 -11.66 -22.79
C ALA A 251 -26.69 -11.59 -21.55
N VAL A 252 -25.96 -12.68 -21.30
CA VAL A 252 -25.09 -12.82 -20.13
C VAL A 252 -23.90 -11.88 -20.27
N PRO A 253 -23.73 -10.90 -19.37
CA PRO A 253 -22.57 -10.01 -19.42
C PRO A 253 -21.28 -10.78 -19.10
N GLN A 254 -20.15 -10.20 -19.47
CA GLN A 254 -18.87 -10.71 -18.98
C GLN A 254 -18.82 -10.52 -17.45
N PHE A 255 -18.56 -11.60 -16.72
CA PHE A 255 -18.49 -11.54 -15.26
C PHE A 255 -17.22 -10.82 -14.82
N HIS A 256 -17.38 -9.83 -13.94
CA HIS A 256 -16.31 -9.10 -13.31
C HIS A 256 -16.70 -8.78 -11.88
N ALA A 257 -16.07 -9.46 -10.92
CA ALA A 257 -16.13 -9.11 -9.51
C ALA A 257 -15.10 -8.03 -9.19
N ASP A 258 -15.48 -7.04 -8.39
CA ASP A 258 -14.54 -6.01 -7.95
C ASP A 258 -13.45 -6.66 -7.05
N PRO A 259 -12.18 -6.23 -7.10
CA PRO A 259 -11.12 -6.83 -6.29
C PRO A 259 -11.44 -6.82 -4.79
N GLY A 260 -11.28 -7.95 -4.09
CA GLY A 260 -11.59 -8.08 -2.67
C GLY A 260 -13.09 -8.29 -2.35
N SER A 261 -13.90 -8.66 -3.34
CA SER A 261 -15.31 -9.03 -3.12
C SER A 261 -15.45 -10.32 -2.29
N PRO A 262 -16.47 -10.43 -1.41
CA PRO A 262 -16.73 -11.66 -0.66
C PRO A 262 -17.26 -12.77 -1.59
N TYR A 263 -17.09 -14.03 -1.16
CA TYR A 263 -17.49 -15.20 -1.96
C TYR A 263 -19.01 -15.23 -2.24
N GLY A 264 -19.85 -14.60 -1.42
CA GLY A 264 -21.28 -14.45 -1.68
C GLY A 264 -21.63 -13.76 -3.02
N VAL A 265 -20.74 -12.92 -3.58
CA VAL A 265 -20.93 -12.31 -4.92
C VAL A 265 -20.92 -13.37 -6.02
N VAL A 266 -20.03 -14.34 -5.86
CA VAL A 266 -19.86 -15.48 -6.76
C VAL A 266 -21.03 -16.46 -6.63
N LEU A 267 -21.43 -16.81 -5.40
CA LEU A 267 -22.53 -17.76 -5.15
C LEU A 267 -23.84 -17.33 -5.81
N LYS A 268 -24.07 -16.02 -5.96
CA LYS A 268 -25.24 -15.47 -6.66
C LYS A 268 -25.32 -15.91 -8.11
N GLN A 269 -24.20 -16.26 -8.74
CA GLN A 269 -24.12 -16.63 -10.14
C GLN A 269 -24.12 -18.14 -10.39
N GLU A 270 -24.28 -18.95 -9.35
CA GLU A 270 -24.26 -20.40 -9.44
C GLU A 270 -25.68 -21.01 -9.46
N VAL A 271 -25.77 -22.19 -10.06
CA VAL A 271 -26.87 -23.14 -9.84
C VAL A 271 -26.30 -24.33 -9.09
N GLN A 272 -26.87 -24.59 -7.93
CA GLN A 272 -26.42 -25.63 -7.01
C GLN A 272 -27.33 -26.84 -7.13
N PHE A 273 -26.77 -28.04 -7.12
CA PHE A 273 -27.48 -29.31 -7.20
C PHE A 273 -27.04 -30.25 -6.07
N SER A 274 -28.01 -30.91 -5.42
CA SER A 274 -27.71 -31.91 -4.39
C SER A 274 -28.81 -32.94 -4.25
N GLU A 275 -28.41 -34.20 -4.09
CA GLU A 275 -29.28 -35.30 -3.65
C GLU A 275 -29.16 -35.61 -2.16
N PHE A 276 -28.46 -34.77 -1.41
CA PHE A 276 -28.51 -34.80 0.04
C PHE A 276 -29.75 -34.06 0.50
N ASP A 277 -30.56 -34.69 1.35
CA ASP A 277 -31.83 -34.12 1.80
C ASP A 277 -31.60 -32.87 2.66
N ASP A 278 -30.63 -32.95 3.58
CA ASP A 278 -30.31 -31.92 4.56
C ASP A 278 -28.85 -32.04 5.06
N TRP A 279 -28.46 -31.15 5.98
CA TRP A 279 -27.12 -31.18 6.59
C TRP A 279 -26.89 -32.43 7.46
N ALA A 280 -27.94 -33.04 8.03
CA ALA A 280 -27.82 -34.29 8.76
C ALA A 280 -27.41 -35.44 7.82
N ASP A 281 -27.90 -35.45 6.58
CA ASP A 281 -27.53 -36.42 5.56
C ASP A 281 -26.08 -36.26 5.10
N VAL A 282 -25.62 -35.01 4.93
CA VAL A 282 -24.20 -34.73 4.68
C VAL A 282 -23.33 -35.19 5.85
N ALA A 283 -23.76 -34.97 7.09
CA ALA A 283 -23.04 -35.43 8.28
C ALA A 283 -22.97 -36.95 8.38
N ARG A 284 -24.03 -37.69 8.04
CA ARG A 284 -24.04 -39.17 7.99
C ARG A 284 -23.11 -39.70 6.91
N TRP A 285 -23.08 -39.06 5.75
CA TRP A 285 -22.13 -39.39 4.68
C TRP A 285 -20.68 -39.18 5.13
N GLY A 286 -20.38 -38.02 5.71
CA GLY A 286 -19.06 -37.77 6.29
C GLY A 286 -18.72 -38.82 7.34
N LEU A 287 -19.66 -39.16 8.22
CA LEU A 287 -19.44 -40.15 9.27
C LEU A 287 -19.08 -41.52 8.68
N ALA A 288 -19.75 -41.95 7.61
CA ALA A 288 -19.43 -43.20 6.92
C ALA A 288 -18.01 -43.20 6.31
N LEU A 289 -17.53 -42.05 5.83
CA LEU A 289 -16.16 -41.91 5.29
C LEU A 289 -15.10 -41.92 6.39
N PHE A 290 -15.35 -41.22 7.50
CA PHE A 290 -14.38 -41.09 8.58
C PHE A 290 -14.38 -42.31 9.51
N THR A 291 -15.51 -42.96 9.81
CA THR A 291 -15.58 -44.04 10.82
C THR A 291 -14.48 -45.10 10.71
N PRO A 292 -14.14 -45.65 9.51
CA PRO A 292 -13.07 -46.63 9.38
C PRO A 292 -11.68 -46.11 9.78
N SER A 293 -11.42 -44.81 9.62
CA SER A 293 -10.15 -44.20 10.02
C SER A 293 -10.11 -43.87 11.52
N LEU A 294 -11.26 -43.59 12.15
CA LEU A 294 -11.29 -43.09 13.54
C LEU A 294 -11.04 -44.15 14.63
N GLU A 295 -11.05 -45.44 14.31
CA GLU A 295 -10.76 -46.51 15.28
C GLU A 295 -9.26 -46.62 15.59
N GLY A 296 -8.42 -46.41 14.57
CA GLY A 296 -6.97 -46.60 14.65
C GLY A 296 -6.56 -48.07 14.84
N GLY A 297 -5.36 -48.40 14.40
CA GLY A 297 -4.72 -49.70 14.60
C GLY A 297 -3.56 -49.65 15.60
N ALA A 298 -2.65 -50.62 15.49
CA ALA A 298 -1.56 -50.82 16.44
C ALA A 298 -0.58 -49.65 16.52
N ALA A 299 -0.36 -48.89 15.43
CA ALA A 299 0.54 -47.74 15.44
C ALA A 299 -0.06 -46.57 16.24
N VAL A 300 -1.36 -46.33 16.09
CA VAL A 300 -2.10 -45.32 16.87
C VAL A 300 -2.08 -45.71 18.35
N GLU A 301 -2.34 -46.97 18.68
CA GLU A 301 -2.34 -47.46 20.06
C GLU A 301 -0.97 -47.28 20.74
N ARG A 302 0.11 -47.66 20.06
CA ARG A 302 1.47 -47.45 20.58
C ARG A 302 1.74 -45.96 20.83
N LYS A 303 1.36 -45.08 19.90
CA LYS A 303 1.62 -43.64 20.04
C LYS A 303 0.77 -43.01 21.15
N ALA A 304 -0.49 -43.42 21.28
CA ALA A 304 -1.35 -42.99 22.38
C ALA A 304 -0.80 -43.47 23.74
N ALA A 305 -0.31 -44.71 23.83
CA ALA A 305 0.33 -45.22 25.04
C ALA A 305 1.60 -44.45 25.41
N GLU A 306 2.44 -44.10 24.44
CA GLU A 306 3.63 -43.23 24.64
C GLU A 306 3.23 -41.86 25.21
N ILE A 307 2.20 -41.23 24.65
CA ILE A 307 1.69 -39.92 25.13
C ILE A 307 1.12 -40.04 26.55
N LYS A 308 0.33 -41.09 26.81
CA LYS A 308 -0.28 -41.36 28.13
C LYS A 308 0.77 -41.65 29.20
N ALA A 309 1.87 -42.32 28.84
CA ALA A 309 2.98 -42.60 29.75
C ALA A 309 3.79 -41.32 30.09
N ALA A 310 3.85 -40.35 29.18
CA ALA A 310 4.60 -39.11 29.37
C ALA A 310 3.91 -38.11 30.31
N SER A 311 2.58 -38.14 30.43
CA SER A 311 1.84 -37.27 31.35
C SER A 311 0.48 -37.84 31.72
N GLY A 312 0.08 -37.71 32.99
CA GLY A 312 -1.26 -38.04 33.46
C GLY A 312 -2.30 -36.93 33.27
N ASP A 313 -1.89 -35.73 32.84
CA ASP A 313 -2.80 -34.61 32.59
C ASP A 313 -3.42 -34.70 31.18
N PRO A 314 -4.76 -34.86 31.05
CA PRO A 314 -5.44 -34.91 29.76
C PRO A 314 -5.16 -33.70 28.85
N GLN A 315 -4.93 -32.51 29.41
CA GLN A 315 -4.61 -31.33 28.61
C GLN A 315 -3.21 -31.45 27.98
N GLN A 316 -2.23 -31.95 28.73
CA GLN A 316 -0.89 -32.20 28.19
C GLN A 316 -0.89 -33.34 27.16
N GLN A 317 -1.71 -34.36 27.37
CA GLN A 317 -1.90 -35.45 26.41
C GLN A 317 -2.48 -34.93 25.08
N LEU A 318 -3.53 -34.10 25.13
CA LEU A 318 -4.11 -33.43 23.95
C LEU A 318 -3.07 -32.58 23.22
N LEU A 319 -2.33 -31.74 23.93
CA LEU A 319 -1.29 -30.90 23.33
C LEU A 319 -0.16 -31.73 22.71
N ALA A 320 0.22 -32.85 23.33
CA ALA A 320 1.23 -33.76 22.79
C ALA A 320 0.74 -34.46 21.52
N ALA A 321 -0.52 -34.92 21.50
CA ALA A 321 -1.13 -35.52 20.31
C ALA A 321 -1.23 -34.50 19.17
N LEU A 322 -1.74 -33.29 19.45
CA LEU A 322 -1.82 -32.21 18.47
C LEU A 322 -0.44 -31.86 17.90
N ARG A 323 0.56 -31.67 18.77
CA ARG A 323 1.94 -31.36 18.36
C ARG A 323 2.55 -32.46 17.50
N PHE A 324 2.32 -33.74 17.84
CA PHE A 324 2.78 -34.86 17.02
C PHE A 324 2.20 -34.79 15.60
N VAL A 325 0.89 -34.59 15.47
CA VAL A 325 0.26 -34.48 14.14
C VAL A 325 0.73 -33.23 13.39
N GLN A 326 0.88 -32.10 14.06
CA GLN A 326 1.28 -30.84 13.43
C GLN A 326 2.75 -30.84 12.99
N ALA A 327 3.67 -31.29 13.85
CA ALA A 327 5.11 -31.18 13.63
C ALA A 327 5.72 -32.41 12.93
N ASP A 328 5.20 -33.62 13.21
CA ASP A 328 5.83 -34.86 12.74
C ASP A 328 5.11 -35.48 11.52
N VAL A 329 3.98 -34.91 11.08
CA VAL A 329 3.27 -35.30 9.86
C VAL A 329 3.24 -34.12 8.91
N ARG A 330 3.91 -34.22 7.76
CA ARG A 330 3.97 -33.15 6.76
C ARG A 330 2.66 -33.05 5.99
N TYR A 331 2.24 -31.82 5.67
CA TYR A 331 1.09 -31.63 4.78
C TYR A 331 1.47 -32.03 3.35
N PHE A 332 0.79 -33.05 2.82
CA PHE A 332 0.89 -33.51 1.44
C PHE A 332 -0.36 -34.32 1.11
N GLY A 333 -1.15 -33.86 0.14
CA GLY A 333 -2.42 -34.48 -0.25
C GLY A 333 -2.29 -35.30 -1.53
N THR A 334 -2.83 -36.52 -1.51
CA THR A 334 -3.07 -37.32 -2.71
C THR A 334 -4.57 -37.46 -2.89
N GLU A 335 -5.19 -36.53 -3.62
CA GLU A 335 -6.65 -36.35 -3.69
C GLU A 335 -7.30 -37.05 -4.88
N ILE A 336 -6.70 -38.16 -5.33
CA ILE A 336 -7.16 -38.91 -6.50
C ILE A 336 -8.35 -39.80 -6.12
N GLY A 337 -9.44 -39.72 -6.91
CA GLY A 337 -10.60 -40.59 -6.78
C GLY A 337 -11.26 -40.50 -5.40
N LEU A 338 -11.42 -41.63 -4.72
CA LEU A 338 -12.03 -41.69 -3.38
C LEU A 338 -11.27 -40.88 -2.33
N ASN A 339 -9.95 -40.76 -2.47
CA ASN A 339 -9.10 -40.01 -1.54
C ASN A 339 -9.27 -38.50 -1.69
N SER A 340 -10.13 -38.01 -2.58
CA SER A 340 -10.56 -36.61 -2.56
C SER A 340 -11.22 -36.25 -1.22
N HIS A 341 -12.11 -37.11 -0.69
CA HIS A 341 -12.84 -36.84 0.56
C HIS A 341 -12.68 -37.92 1.62
N LYS A 342 -12.33 -39.16 1.25
CA LYS A 342 -12.11 -40.25 2.21
C LYS A 342 -10.70 -40.13 2.81
N PRO A 343 -10.54 -40.07 4.15
CA PRO A 343 -9.23 -40.03 4.77
C PRO A 343 -8.48 -41.37 4.63
N ALA A 344 -7.17 -41.30 4.57
CA ALA A 344 -6.27 -42.42 4.76
C ALA A 344 -6.35 -42.97 6.20
N LEU A 345 -5.96 -44.23 6.38
CA LEU A 345 -5.90 -44.84 7.71
C LEU A 345 -4.80 -44.17 8.55
N PRO A 346 -5.07 -43.83 9.84
CA PRO A 346 -4.09 -43.14 10.68
C PRO A 346 -2.75 -43.88 10.86
N ASP A 347 -2.76 -45.22 10.91
CA ASP A 347 -1.54 -46.02 10.98
C ASP A 347 -0.63 -45.76 9.77
N LYS A 348 -1.22 -45.70 8.57
CA LYS A 348 -0.49 -45.34 7.35
C LYS A 348 0.07 -43.93 7.45
N VAL A 349 -0.70 -42.97 7.97
CA VAL A 349 -0.26 -41.57 8.16
C VAL A 349 0.94 -41.50 9.13
N ILE A 350 0.91 -42.25 10.23
CA ILE A 350 2.03 -42.36 11.19
C ILE A 350 3.27 -42.95 10.50
N GLU A 351 3.11 -44.01 9.72
CA GLU A 351 4.21 -44.70 9.04
C GLU A 351 4.84 -43.83 7.94
N GLN A 352 4.02 -43.20 7.11
CA GLN A 352 4.47 -42.41 5.95
C GLN A 352 4.89 -40.98 6.33
N ARG A 353 4.45 -40.47 7.48
CA ARG A 353 4.76 -39.11 8.00
C ARG A 353 4.28 -37.97 7.11
N PHE A 354 3.23 -38.20 6.33
CA PHE A 354 2.52 -37.15 5.59
C PHE A 354 1.03 -37.45 5.44
N GLY A 355 0.24 -36.42 5.17
CA GLY A 355 -1.20 -36.48 4.87
C GLY A 355 -1.79 -35.08 4.69
N ASP A 356 -2.99 -34.99 4.13
CA ASP A 356 -3.74 -33.73 3.98
C ASP A 356 -4.63 -33.42 5.22
N CYS A 357 -5.59 -32.50 5.06
CA CYS A 357 -6.44 -32.04 6.15
C CYS A 357 -7.27 -33.15 6.80
N LYS A 358 -7.96 -33.96 5.99
CA LYS A 358 -8.80 -35.07 6.47
C LYS A 358 -7.96 -36.19 7.09
N ASP A 359 -6.77 -36.46 6.54
CA ASP A 359 -5.86 -37.48 7.07
C ASP A 359 -5.33 -37.09 8.45
N LYS A 360 -4.84 -35.86 8.57
CA LYS A 360 -4.27 -35.34 9.82
C LYS A 360 -5.33 -35.19 10.90
N VAL A 361 -6.53 -34.72 10.56
CA VAL A 361 -7.64 -34.67 11.53
C VAL A 361 -8.07 -36.07 11.95
N SER A 362 -8.16 -37.03 11.03
CA SER A 362 -8.51 -38.42 11.36
C SER A 362 -7.50 -39.02 12.33
N LEU A 363 -6.20 -38.81 12.09
CA LEU A 363 -5.14 -39.25 13.00
C LEU A 363 -5.25 -38.60 14.38
N LEU A 364 -5.48 -37.28 14.44
CA LEU A 364 -5.66 -36.58 15.72
C LEU A 364 -6.85 -37.15 16.49
N VAL A 365 -8.00 -37.29 15.85
CA VAL A 365 -9.21 -37.82 16.50
C VAL A 365 -9.01 -39.26 16.97
N ALA A 366 -8.35 -40.12 16.18
CA ALA A 366 -8.06 -41.50 16.57
C ALA A 366 -7.14 -41.57 17.81
N LEU A 367 -6.08 -40.74 17.85
CA LEU A 367 -5.20 -40.64 19.01
C LEU A 367 -5.95 -40.17 20.27
N LEU A 368 -6.78 -39.12 20.15
CA LEU A 368 -7.54 -38.57 21.27
C LEU A 368 -8.56 -39.57 21.82
N ARG A 369 -9.22 -40.36 20.97
CA ARG A 369 -10.12 -41.42 21.40
C ARG A 369 -9.39 -42.50 22.23
N LYS A 370 -8.17 -42.90 21.84
CA LYS A 370 -7.34 -43.84 22.60
C LYS A 370 -6.79 -43.24 23.91
N LEU A 371 -6.80 -41.91 24.02
CA LEU A 371 -6.46 -41.15 25.23
C LEU A 371 -7.69 -40.84 26.10
N ASP A 372 -8.85 -41.41 25.79
CA ASP A 372 -10.12 -41.17 26.50
C ASP A 372 -10.60 -39.71 26.43
N ILE A 373 -10.23 -38.98 25.36
CA ILE A 373 -10.62 -37.60 25.07
C ILE A 373 -11.63 -37.58 23.92
N ALA A 374 -12.80 -37.00 24.17
CA ALA A 374 -13.87 -36.95 23.17
C ALA A 374 -13.52 -35.98 22.02
N ALA A 375 -13.47 -36.52 20.80
CA ALA A 375 -13.16 -35.73 19.61
C ALA A 375 -13.94 -36.20 18.36
N GLN A 376 -14.25 -35.25 17.48
CA GLN A 376 -14.92 -35.47 16.19
C GLN A 376 -14.34 -34.56 15.08
N PRO A 377 -14.34 -35.02 13.81
CA PRO A 377 -14.09 -34.14 12.67
C PRO A 377 -15.19 -33.10 12.48
N VAL A 378 -14.83 -31.93 11.96
CA VAL A 378 -15.74 -30.85 11.56
C VAL A 378 -15.35 -30.40 10.16
N LEU A 379 -16.29 -30.46 9.22
CA LEU A 379 -16.11 -29.93 7.86
C LEU A 379 -16.32 -28.43 7.89
N VAL A 380 -15.43 -27.66 7.26
CA VAL A 380 -15.45 -26.19 7.23
C VAL A 380 -15.10 -25.69 5.83
N SER A 381 -15.40 -24.42 5.55
CA SER A 381 -14.91 -23.76 4.33
C SER A 381 -14.06 -22.56 4.69
N THR A 382 -12.86 -22.53 4.13
CA THR A 382 -11.92 -21.41 4.22
C THR A 382 -12.27 -20.28 3.26
N LEU A 383 -13.05 -20.58 2.20
CA LEU A 383 -13.54 -19.64 1.20
C LEU A 383 -14.94 -19.08 1.49
N MET A 384 -15.94 -19.95 1.66
CA MET A 384 -17.34 -19.55 1.88
C MET A 384 -17.58 -19.04 3.30
N ARG A 385 -16.90 -19.61 4.31
CA ARG A 385 -17.04 -19.24 5.74
C ARG A 385 -18.52 -19.13 6.16
N GLY A 386 -18.99 -17.95 6.56
CA GLY A 386 -20.38 -17.67 6.93
C GLY A 386 -21.39 -17.96 5.82
N HIS A 387 -21.00 -17.85 4.55
CA HIS A 387 -21.88 -18.07 3.40
C HIS A 387 -22.27 -19.55 3.19
N VAL A 388 -21.75 -20.48 4.00
CA VAL A 388 -22.24 -21.87 4.01
C VAL A 388 -23.74 -21.94 4.36
N ASP A 389 -24.27 -20.98 5.11
CA ASP A 389 -25.71 -20.88 5.40
C ASP A 389 -26.55 -20.54 4.14
N GLU A 390 -25.91 -20.03 3.07
CA GLU A 390 -26.57 -19.58 1.84
C GLU A 390 -26.61 -20.65 0.74
N VAL A 391 -25.93 -21.78 0.93
CA VAL A 391 -25.89 -22.88 -0.05
C VAL A 391 -26.81 -24.03 0.33
N ILE A 392 -27.18 -24.86 -0.66
CA ILE A 392 -27.90 -26.11 -0.39
C ILE A 392 -27.01 -27.11 0.35
N ALA A 393 -27.61 -27.97 1.18
CA ALA A 393 -26.89 -29.02 1.87
C ALA A 393 -26.13 -29.91 0.86
N SER A 394 -24.80 -29.83 0.89
CA SER A 394 -23.93 -30.53 -0.04
C SER A 394 -22.54 -30.70 0.57
N PRO A 395 -21.86 -31.83 0.34
CA PRO A 395 -20.44 -31.96 0.63
C PRO A 395 -19.56 -30.88 -0.01
N LEU A 396 -19.97 -30.34 -1.17
CA LEU A 396 -19.21 -29.33 -1.92
C LEU A 396 -19.15 -27.96 -1.22
N ALA A 397 -19.92 -27.77 -0.14
CA ALA A 397 -19.87 -26.56 0.67
C ALA A 397 -18.61 -26.46 1.56
N PHE A 398 -17.78 -27.51 1.62
CA PHE A 398 -16.63 -27.59 2.51
C PHE A 398 -15.35 -27.88 1.74
N ASP A 399 -14.28 -27.16 2.07
CA ASP A 399 -12.96 -27.26 1.44
C ASP A 399 -11.86 -27.67 2.44
N HIS A 400 -12.19 -27.80 3.72
CA HIS A 400 -11.23 -28.11 4.78
C HIS A 400 -11.87 -28.87 5.96
N VAL A 401 -11.04 -29.48 6.82
CA VAL A 401 -11.48 -30.26 7.97
C VAL A 401 -10.65 -29.89 9.21
N ILE A 402 -11.32 -29.72 10.36
CA ILE A 402 -10.71 -29.49 11.67
C ILE A 402 -11.28 -30.47 12.71
N ALA A 403 -10.76 -30.47 13.95
CA ALA A 403 -11.25 -31.32 15.04
C ALA A 403 -12.02 -30.51 16.09
N ARG A 404 -13.23 -30.95 16.44
CA ARG A 404 -13.92 -30.58 17.69
C ARG A 404 -13.41 -31.49 18.80
N VAL A 405 -12.98 -30.92 19.92
CA VAL A 405 -12.46 -31.66 21.07
C VAL A 405 -13.15 -31.17 22.34
N ASP A 406 -13.78 -32.08 23.08
CA ASP A 406 -14.40 -31.79 24.37
C ASP A 406 -13.46 -32.26 25.49
N LEU A 407 -13.02 -31.32 26.32
CA LEU A 407 -12.12 -31.59 27.44
C LEU A 407 -12.57 -30.82 28.67
N GLN A 408 -12.82 -31.53 29.78
CA GLN A 408 -13.17 -30.95 31.08
C GLN A 408 -14.33 -29.93 31.02
N GLY A 409 -15.37 -30.20 30.22
CA GLY A 409 -16.55 -29.34 30.07
C GLY A 409 -16.36 -28.15 29.14
N ARG A 410 -15.21 -28.03 28.45
CA ARG A 410 -14.96 -27.02 27.41
C ARG A 410 -14.81 -27.67 26.03
N THR A 411 -15.34 -27.00 25.01
CA THR A 411 -15.20 -27.42 23.61
C THR A 411 -14.15 -26.56 22.90
N TYR A 412 -13.20 -27.21 22.23
CA TYR A 412 -12.17 -26.60 21.42
C TYR A 412 -12.33 -27.00 19.96
N TYR A 413 -11.99 -26.09 19.05
CA TYR A 413 -11.89 -26.36 17.61
C TYR A 413 -10.42 -26.23 17.23
N LEU A 414 -9.77 -27.33 16.88
CA LEU A 414 -8.33 -27.42 16.68
C LEU A 414 -8.03 -27.85 15.25
N ASP A 415 -7.14 -27.12 14.59
CA ASP A 415 -6.73 -27.44 13.23
C ASP A 415 -5.40 -28.21 13.26
N ALA A 416 -5.48 -29.49 12.90
CA ALA A 416 -4.32 -30.39 12.86
C ALA A 416 -3.32 -30.04 11.74
N THR A 417 -3.70 -29.16 10.81
CA THR A 417 -2.89 -28.77 9.65
C THR A 417 -2.00 -27.56 9.88
N ARG A 418 -2.25 -26.80 10.94
CA ARG A 418 -1.40 -25.67 11.36
C ARG A 418 -0.01 -26.14 11.78
N GLY A 419 0.99 -25.32 11.50
CA GLY A 419 2.40 -25.60 11.73
C GLY A 419 2.92 -25.05 13.06
N HIS A 420 3.60 -25.89 13.83
CA HIS A 420 4.42 -25.52 14.98
C HIS A 420 3.76 -24.53 15.97
N GLN A 421 2.46 -24.70 16.23
CA GLN A 421 1.75 -23.88 17.22
C GLN A 421 2.36 -24.05 18.61
N SER A 422 2.35 -22.96 19.37
CA SER A 422 2.84 -22.90 20.76
C SER A 422 1.74 -22.39 21.69
N GLY A 423 2.02 -22.23 22.98
CA GLY A 423 1.04 -21.71 23.93
C GLY A 423 -0.01 -22.71 24.42
N THR A 424 -0.92 -22.19 25.25
CA THR A 424 -2.01 -22.97 25.88
C THR A 424 -3.10 -23.34 24.89
N LEU A 425 -3.98 -24.28 25.29
CA LEU A 425 -5.06 -24.78 24.45
C LEU A 425 -6.03 -23.68 24.00
N ASP A 426 -6.40 -22.76 24.90
CA ASP A 426 -7.27 -21.61 24.60
C ASP A 426 -6.70 -20.70 23.49
N LYS A 427 -5.35 -20.66 23.34
CA LYS A 427 -4.67 -19.83 22.32
C LYS A 427 -4.57 -20.50 20.96
N ARG A 428 -4.78 -21.82 20.88
CA ARG A 428 -4.65 -22.60 19.64
C ARG A 428 -5.97 -22.83 18.91
N GLN A 429 -7.08 -22.31 19.45
CA GLN A 429 -8.40 -22.46 18.87
C GLN A 429 -8.43 -21.88 17.44
N SER A 430 -9.05 -22.61 16.54
CA SER A 430 -9.37 -22.14 15.20
C SER A 430 -10.60 -21.24 15.28
N ALA A 431 -10.46 -20.04 14.74
CA ALA A 431 -11.49 -19.00 14.77
C ALA A 431 -11.56 -18.31 13.40
N GLY A 432 -12.69 -17.66 13.11
CA GLY A 432 -12.89 -16.90 11.87
C GLY A 432 -13.30 -17.75 10.67
N LEU A 433 -13.60 -19.03 10.88
CA LEU A 433 -14.24 -19.92 9.90
C LEU A 433 -15.77 -19.78 9.90
N GLU A 434 -16.33 -19.20 10.97
CA GLU A 434 -17.74 -18.85 11.19
C GLU A 434 -18.73 -20.02 11.25
N LYS A 435 -18.67 -20.97 10.31
CA LYS A 435 -19.60 -22.10 10.18
C LYS A 435 -18.86 -23.40 9.94
N GLY A 436 -19.40 -24.50 10.46
CA GLY A 436 -18.90 -25.85 10.20
C GLY A 436 -19.93 -26.93 10.45
N LEU A 437 -19.77 -28.08 9.81
CA LEU A 437 -20.63 -29.25 9.98
C LEU A 437 -19.92 -30.32 10.80
N LEU A 438 -20.49 -30.68 11.95
CA LEU A 438 -19.96 -31.74 12.80
C LEU A 438 -20.17 -33.11 12.13
N VAL A 439 -19.13 -33.93 12.08
CA VAL A 439 -19.22 -35.29 11.55
C VAL A 439 -19.57 -36.25 12.69
N ALA A 440 -20.87 -36.31 13.02
CA ALA A 440 -21.41 -37.15 14.09
C ALA A 440 -22.85 -37.59 13.82
N SER A 441 -23.27 -38.72 14.38
CA SER A 441 -24.59 -39.34 14.15
C SER A 441 -25.78 -38.48 14.59
N GLY A 442 -25.60 -37.62 15.60
CA GLY A 442 -26.64 -36.73 16.13
C GLY A 442 -26.72 -35.35 15.47
N THR A 443 -25.90 -35.08 14.45
CA THR A 443 -25.83 -33.76 13.81
C THR A 443 -27.10 -33.48 13.00
N GLN A 444 -27.72 -32.31 13.22
CA GLN A 444 -28.93 -31.88 12.50
C GLN A 444 -28.69 -30.67 11.60
N SER A 445 -27.77 -29.78 11.99
CA SER A 445 -27.49 -28.53 11.29
C SER A 445 -26.00 -28.19 11.36
N ILE A 446 -25.61 -27.23 10.53
CA ILE A 446 -24.35 -26.50 10.67
C ILE A 446 -24.27 -25.78 12.03
N THR A 447 -23.06 -25.69 12.56
CA THR A 447 -22.73 -25.12 13.86
C THR A 447 -21.94 -23.83 13.68
N THR A 448 -22.21 -22.83 14.52
CA THR A 448 -21.42 -21.59 14.59
C THR A 448 -20.08 -21.85 15.27
N LEU A 449 -19.00 -21.42 14.63
CA LEU A 449 -17.62 -21.54 15.09
C LEU A 449 -17.15 -20.27 15.82
N PRO A 450 -16.04 -20.35 16.59
CA PRO A 450 -15.49 -19.21 17.32
C PRO A 450 -15.18 -18.00 16.42
N SER A 451 -15.57 -16.81 16.88
CA SER A 451 -15.29 -15.54 16.20
C SER A 451 -13.90 -14.99 16.54
N VAL A 452 -13.34 -14.19 15.61
CA VAL A 452 -12.07 -13.46 15.79
C VAL A 452 -12.25 -12.00 16.23
N VAL A 453 -13.48 -11.47 16.26
CA VAL A 453 -13.75 -10.03 16.49
C VAL A 453 -13.19 -9.51 17.82
N GLU A 454 -13.21 -10.33 18.88
CA GLU A 454 -12.63 -9.97 20.19
C GLU A 454 -11.16 -10.38 20.35
N GLN A 455 -10.62 -11.15 19.41
CA GLN A 455 -9.27 -11.69 19.51
C GLN A 455 -8.24 -10.65 19.11
N GLN A 456 -7.15 -10.57 19.87
CA GLN A 456 -5.98 -9.79 19.46
C GLN A 456 -5.27 -10.51 18.31
N ARG A 457 -5.24 -9.87 17.15
CA ARG A 457 -4.69 -10.42 15.89
C ARG A 457 -3.23 -10.06 15.74
N MET A 458 -2.91 -8.80 16.03
CA MET A 458 -1.56 -8.27 15.96
C MET A 458 -1.35 -7.23 17.06
N SER A 459 -0.14 -7.19 17.62
CA SER A 459 0.31 -6.12 18.51
C SER A 459 1.70 -5.67 18.10
N VAL A 460 1.90 -4.37 17.95
CA VAL A 460 3.20 -3.74 17.67
C VAL A 460 3.62 -2.90 18.86
N HIS A 461 4.86 -3.09 19.33
CA HIS A 461 5.48 -2.23 20.33
C HIS A 461 6.78 -1.66 19.76
N ASP A 462 6.73 -0.39 19.40
CA ASP A 462 7.88 0.39 18.94
C ASP A 462 8.51 1.12 20.13
N ILE A 463 9.83 0.99 20.27
CA ILE A 463 10.60 1.70 21.29
C ILE A 463 11.63 2.59 20.58
N PHE A 464 11.33 3.88 20.53
CA PHE A 464 12.21 4.92 20.01
C PHE A 464 13.12 5.42 21.13
N ARG A 465 14.43 5.36 20.94
CA ARG A 465 15.42 5.83 21.91
C ARG A 465 16.22 6.99 21.33
N VAL A 466 16.05 8.16 21.93
CA VAL A 466 16.75 9.39 21.58
C VAL A 466 17.81 9.65 22.63
N LYS A 467 18.98 9.00 22.50
CA LYS A 467 20.12 9.22 23.41
C LYS A 467 20.68 10.63 23.28
N ARG A 468 20.90 11.08 22.04
CA ARG A 468 21.27 12.46 21.69
C ARG A 468 20.44 12.89 20.49
N PHE A 469 19.88 14.10 20.55
CA PHE A 469 19.02 14.63 19.48
C PHE A 469 19.76 14.77 18.15
N ALA A 470 21.07 15.06 18.19
CA ALA A 470 21.90 15.22 17.00
C ALA A 470 22.13 13.90 16.22
N ASP A 471 21.92 12.74 16.85
CA ASP A 471 22.12 11.42 16.22
C ASP A 471 20.82 10.84 15.62
N GLY A 472 19.68 11.50 15.83
CA GLY A 472 18.36 10.97 15.48
C GLY A 472 17.79 10.06 16.56
N ALA A 473 17.18 8.94 16.15
CA ALA A 473 16.60 7.95 17.06
C ALA A 473 17.01 6.53 16.64
N SER A 474 17.21 5.64 17.60
CA SER A 474 17.16 4.20 17.32
C SER A 474 15.74 3.68 17.58
N LEU A 475 15.34 2.65 16.85
CA LEU A 475 14.02 2.02 16.91
C LEU A 475 14.19 0.52 17.09
N GLU A 476 13.63 0.01 18.19
CA GLU A 476 13.37 -1.41 18.37
C GLU A 476 11.87 -1.65 18.14
N ALA A 477 11.53 -2.38 17.08
CA ALA A 477 10.15 -2.68 16.71
C ALA A 477 9.83 -4.14 17.03
N ARG A 478 8.89 -4.37 17.95
CA ARG A 478 8.41 -5.71 18.32
C ARG A 478 7.04 -5.95 17.70
N ILE A 479 6.97 -6.83 16.70
CA ILE A 479 5.74 -7.14 15.96
C ILE A 479 5.29 -8.55 16.33
N THR A 480 4.18 -8.67 17.05
CA THR A 480 3.61 -9.96 17.46
C THR A 480 2.35 -10.26 16.66
N TYR A 481 2.39 -11.36 15.90
CA TYR A 481 1.25 -11.93 15.18
C TYR A 481 0.62 -13.08 15.97
N ARG A 482 -0.71 -13.27 15.86
CA ARG A 482 -1.48 -14.33 16.53
C ARG A 482 -2.46 -15.02 15.59
N GLY A 483 -2.87 -16.23 15.95
CA GLY A 483 -3.83 -17.02 15.18
C GLY A 483 -3.33 -17.36 13.76
N ASP A 484 -4.22 -17.28 12.78
CA ASP A 484 -3.93 -17.40 11.34
C ASP A 484 -2.88 -16.40 10.82
N LEU A 485 -2.76 -15.19 11.39
CA LEU A 485 -1.65 -14.29 11.03
C LEU A 485 -0.30 -14.86 11.48
N ALA A 486 -0.23 -15.43 12.69
CA ALA A 486 0.97 -16.12 13.16
C ALA A 486 1.30 -17.33 12.30
N GLU A 487 0.27 -18.08 11.88
CA GLU A 487 0.42 -19.24 11.02
C GLU A 487 1.06 -18.87 9.68
N SER A 488 0.54 -17.83 9.01
CA SER A 488 1.12 -17.32 7.77
C SER A 488 2.58 -16.90 7.95
N MET A 489 2.94 -16.31 9.09
CA MET A 489 4.32 -15.93 9.39
C MET A 489 5.23 -17.14 9.67
N ARG A 490 4.72 -18.21 10.31
CA ARG A 490 5.47 -19.47 10.48
C ARG A 490 5.72 -20.16 9.16
N GLU A 491 4.73 -20.19 8.28
CA GLU A 491 4.88 -20.73 6.93
C GLU A 491 5.91 -19.93 6.13
N SER A 492 5.86 -18.60 6.20
CA SER A 492 6.87 -17.75 5.57
C SER A 492 8.28 -18.04 6.12
N LEU A 493 8.44 -18.22 7.44
CA LEU A 493 9.72 -18.59 8.06
C LEU A 493 10.21 -19.98 7.65
N ALA A 494 9.31 -20.90 7.33
CA ALA A 494 9.65 -22.25 6.89
C ALA A 494 10.05 -22.33 5.41
N THR A 495 9.68 -21.33 4.61
CA THR A 495 9.79 -21.36 3.14
C THR A 495 10.68 -20.25 2.55
N ARG A 496 10.99 -19.20 3.31
CA ARG A 496 11.73 -18.02 2.82
C ARG A 496 12.92 -17.67 3.72
N ASN A 497 13.86 -16.92 3.16
CA ASN A 497 15.02 -16.42 3.90
C ASN A 497 14.58 -15.36 4.94
N VAL A 498 15.14 -15.44 6.15
CA VAL A 498 14.84 -14.50 7.24
C VAL A 498 15.11 -13.03 6.84
N SER A 499 16.15 -12.78 6.03
CA SER A 499 16.48 -11.44 5.52
C SER A 499 15.42 -10.86 4.57
N GLU A 500 14.75 -11.69 3.77
CA GLU A 500 13.65 -11.27 2.91
C GLU A 500 12.42 -10.89 3.74
N ILE A 501 12.13 -11.66 4.78
CA ILE A 501 11.04 -11.38 5.73
C ILE A 501 11.32 -10.07 6.47
N GLN A 502 12.55 -9.88 6.96
CA GLN A 502 12.98 -8.63 7.59
C GLN A 502 12.80 -7.42 6.65
N THR A 503 13.19 -7.55 5.38
CA THR A 503 13.02 -6.49 4.38
C THR A 503 11.54 -6.16 4.16
N GLN A 504 10.69 -7.19 4.08
CA GLN A 504 9.24 -7.02 3.94
C GLN A 504 8.63 -6.30 5.14
N LEU A 505 8.94 -6.72 6.37
CA LEU A 505 8.45 -6.08 7.59
C LEU A 505 8.99 -4.65 7.77
N GLY A 506 10.24 -4.40 7.36
CA GLY A 506 10.85 -3.07 7.39
C GLY A 506 10.26 -2.07 6.40
N THR A 507 9.52 -2.54 5.39
CA THR A 507 8.93 -1.67 4.35
C THR A 507 7.93 -0.67 4.94
N ALA A 508 7.16 -1.06 5.96
CA ALA A 508 6.22 -0.15 6.62
C ALA A 508 6.95 1.04 7.27
N TYR A 509 8.09 0.79 7.93
CA TYR A 509 8.92 1.81 8.56
C TYR A 509 9.69 2.66 7.52
N ALA A 510 10.22 2.05 6.45
CA ALA A 510 10.95 2.76 5.41
C ALA A 510 10.09 3.81 4.67
N ARG A 511 8.77 3.60 4.59
CA ARG A 511 7.82 4.60 4.06
C ARG A 511 7.72 5.84 4.95
N ALA A 512 7.80 5.67 6.27
CA ALA A 512 7.80 6.79 7.22
C ALA A 512 9.18 7.44 7.34
N TYR A 513 10.25 6.65 7.18
CA TYR A 513 11.63 7.06 7.42
C TYR A 513 12.53 6.75 6.21
N PRO A 514 12.67 7.69 5.24
CA PRO A 514 13.38 7.42 3.98
C PRO A 514 14.86 7.02 4.11
N LYS A 515 15.53 7.42 5.20
CA LYS A 515 16.93 7.06 5.51
C LYS A 515 17.05 6.03 6.64
N LEU A 516 16.03 5.20 6.81
CA LEU A 516 16.05 4.09 7.76
C LEU A 516 17.24 3.15 7.46
N ALA A 517 18.03 2.83 8.47
CA ALA A 517 19.12 1.86 8.37
C ALA A 517 18.88 0.71 9.34
N THR A 518 19.12 -0.53 8.92
CA THR A 518 19.10 -1.69 9.82
C THR A 518 20.36 -1.69 10.69
N GLU A 519 20.20 -1.76 12.01
CA GLU A 519 21.32 -1.84 12.97
C GLU A 519 21.73 -3.28 13.29
N ALA A 520 20.77 -4.20 13.35
CA ALA A 520 21.02 -5.61 13.67
C ALA A 520 20.08 -6.53 12.88
N PRO A 521 20.46 -7.81 12.67
CA PRO A 521 19.56 -8.82 12.11
C PRO A 521 18.29 -8.96 12.95
N MET A 522 17.17 -9.24 12.30
CA MET A 522 15.88 -9.47 12.95
C MET A 522 15.93 -10.71 13.85
N GLU A 523 15.38 -10.59 15.05
CA GLU A 523 15.18 -11.71 15.96
C GLU A 523 13.76 -12.28 15.81
N VAL A 524 13.63 -13.59 15.95
CA VAL A 524 12.34 -14.29 15.96
C VAL A 524 12.14 -14.91 17.33
N LEU A 525 11.28 -14.30 18.15
CA LEU A 525 10.92 -14.80 19.47
C LEU A 525 9.71 -15.71 19.38
N ARG A 526 9.84 -16.89 19.99
CA ARG A 526 8.75 -17.85 20.17
C ARG A 526 8.23 -17.76 21.60
N SER A 527 6.92 -17.85 21.77
CA SER A 527 6.30 -17.89 23.09
C SER A 527 5.86 -19.30 23.42
N ASP A 528 6.19 -19.79 24.61
CA ASP A 528 5.74 -21.10 25.10
C ASP A 528 4.31 -21.06 25.63
N THR A 529 3.78 -19.87 25.93
CA THR A 529 2.47 -19.67 26.60
C THR A 529 1.42 -18.99 25.71
N ASP A 530 1.84 -18.31 24.64
CA ASP A 530 0.98 -17.64 23.66
C ASP A 530 1.23 -18.26 22.27
N ASP A 531 0.17 -18.58 21.52
CA ASP A 531 0.28 -19.09 20.15
C ASP A 531 0.61 -17.93 19.19
N ALA A 532 1.80 -17.39 19.35
CA ALA A 532 2.22 -16.16 18.71
C ALA A 532 3.64 -16.28 18.12
N VAL A 533 3.92 -15.46 17.11
CA VAL A 533 5.27 -15.24 16.58
C VAL A 533 5.59 -13.77 16.75
N THR A 534 6.71 -13.47 17.40
CA THR A 534 7.18 -12.08 17.57
C THR A 534 8.46 -11.86 16.79
N PHE A 535 8.46 -10.82 15.96
CA PHE A 535 9.64 -10.33 15.26
C PHE A 535 10.18 -9.09 15.97
N VAL A 536 11.48 -9.05 16.24
CA VAL A 536 12.15 -7.87 16.78
C VAL A 536 13.08 -7.32 15.72
N LEU A 537 12.83 -6.09 15.28
CA LEU A 537 13.63 -5.38 14.31
C LEU A 537 14.37 -4.23 14.97
N HIS A 538 15.60 -3.99 14.54
CA HIS A 538 16.47 -2.93 15.08
C HIS A 538 16.89 -1.99 13.96
N PHE A 539 16.56 -0.71 14.12
CA PHE A 539 16.83 0.33 13.13
C PHE A 539 17.47 1.58 13.73
N ALA A 540 18.28 2.25 12.93
CA ALA A 540 18.68 3.64 13.12
C ALA A 540 17.82 4.53 12.22
N ILE A 541 17.39 5.67 12.76
CA ILE A 541 16.66 6.73 12.05
C ILE A 541 17.47 8.02 12.19
N PRO A 542 18.54 8.22 11.39
CA PRO A 542 19.44 9.37 11.51
C PRO A 542 18.72 10.71 11.32
N GLU A 543 17.72 10.75 10.43
CA GLU A 543 16.93 11.94 10.11
C GLU A 543 15.54 11.91 10.75
N PHE A 544 15.45 11.45 12.00
CA PHE A 544 14.19 11.43 12.75
C PHE A 544 13.64 12.84 12.99
N TRP A 545 14.52 13.82 13.23
CA TRP A 545 14.13 15.18 13.57
C TRP A 545 14.08 16.10 12.34
N ARG A 546 13.00 16.87 12.24
CA ARG A 546 12.85 18.04 11.38
C ARG A 546 12.94 19.31 12.23
N PHE A 547 13.32 20.43 11.63
CA PHE A 547 13.45 21.71 12.34
C PHE A 547 12.63 22.83 11.67
N PRO A 548 11.29 22.70 11.61
CA PRO A 548 10.44 23.66 10.92
C PRO A 548 10.63 25.07 11.49
N GLU A 549 10.96 26.02 10.61
CA GLU A 549 11.21 27.42 10.94
C GLU A 549 12.25 27.63 12.06
N GLN A 550 13.13 26.65 12.29
CA GLN A 550 14.14 26.65 13.35
C GLN A 550 13.56 26.92 14.76
N ARG A 551 12.31 26.49 15.01
CA ARG A 551 11.63 26.69 16.31
C ARG A 551 11.84 25.53 17.28
N ALA A 552 11.49 24.32 16.83
CA ALA A 552 11.55 23.11 17.65
C ALA A 552 11.87 21.89 16.77
N LEU A 553 12.53 20.89 17.38
CA LEU A 553 12.76 19.59 16.77
C LEU A 553 11.43 18.82 16.75
N VAL A 554 10.99 18.41 15.57
CA VAL A 554 9.74 17.68 15.36
C VAL A 554 10.05 16.34 14.71
N GLY A 555 9.64 15.24 15.35
CA GLY A 555 9.72 13.88 14.82
C GLY A 555 8.33 13.29 14.67
N ASP A 556 8.10 12.53 13.60
CA ASP A 556 6.81 11.89 13.34
C ASP A 556 6.89 10.40 13.66
N ILE A 557 5.88 9.89 14.36
CA ILE A 557 5.71 8.48 14.71
C ILE A 557 4.45 7.98 14.03
N VAL A 558 4.53 6.81 13.38
CA VAL A 558 3.42 6.27 12.60
C VAL A 558 3.01 4.91 13.14
N HIS A 559 1.77 4.80 13.61
CA HIS A 559 1.18 3.51 13.98
C HIS A 559 0.65 2.77 12.74
N TRP A 560 1.58 2.25 11.92
CA TRP A 560 1.25 1.65 10.62
C TRP A 560 0.34 0.42 10.74
N SER A 561 0.39 -0.32 11.85
CA SER A 561 -0.28 -1.61 11.99
C SER A 561 -1.82 -1.49 12.01
N VAL A 562 -2.35 -0.42 12.61
CA VAL A 562 -3.80 -0.13 12.58
C VAL A 562 -4.24 0.44 11.23
N ILE A 563 -3.37 1.15 10.50
CA ILE A 563 -3.64 1.64 9.14
C ILE A 563 -3.71 0.47 8.16
N GLU A 564 -2.80 -0.49 8.30
CA GLU A 564 -2.75 -1.66 7.42
C GLU A 564 -3.94 -2.59 7.62
N ALA A 565 -4.43 -2.75 8.85
CA ALA A 565 -5.65 -3.51 9.15
C ALA A 565 -6.92 -2.94 8.47
N LEU A 566 -6.92 -1.64 8.15
CA LEU A 566 -8.01 -0.95 7.45
C LEU A 566 -7.69 -0.66 5.97
N ARG A 567 -6.60 -1.21 5.42
CA ARG A 567 -6.20 -0.89 4.04
C ARG A 567 -7.24 -1.44 3.04
N PHE A 568 -7.60 -0.61 2.07
CA PHE A 568 -8.50 -0.95 0.98
C PHE A 568 -7.88 -0.59 -0.39
N PRO A 569 -8.36 -1.19 -1.50
CA PRO A 569 -7.97 -0.80 -2.86
C PRO A 569 -8.36 0.66 -3.15
N ASN A 570 -7.59 1.37 -3.97
CA ASN A 570 -7.87 2.78 -4.29
C ASN A 570 -9.01 2.93 -5.33
N ASP A 571 -10.20 2.43 -4.97
CA ASP A 571 -11.40 2.45 -5.79
C ASP A 571 -12.34 3.56 -5.29
N THR A 572 -12.65 4.54 -6.15
CA THR A 572 -13.57 5.63 -5.78
C THR A 572 -15.03 5.18 -5.70
N GLN A 573 -15.37 4.09 -6.36
CA GLN A 573 -16.71 3.50 -6.40
C GLN A 573 -16.60 1.97 -6.50
N ARG A 574 -17.58 1.26 -5.94
CA ARG A 574 -17.67 -0.20 -6.00
C ARG A 574 -19.10 -0.62 -6.31
N ARG A 575 -19.23 -1.74 -7.01
CA ARG A 575 -20.48 -2.45 -7.31
C ARG A 575 -20.72 -3.57 -6.32
N ASP A 576 -19.64 -4.24 -5.92
CA ASP A 576 -19.66 -5.38 -5.01
C ASP A 576 -19.22 -4.97 -3.59
N PRO A 577 -19.76 -5.62 -2.54
CA PRO A 577 -19.26 -5.45 -1.19
C PRO A 577 -17.75 -5.69 -1.12
N PHE A 578 -17.07 -5.03 -0.19
CA PHE A 578 -15.64 -5.25 0.05
C PHE A 578 -15.46 -6.12 1.29
N SER A 579 -14.75 -7.23 1.19
CA SER A 579 -14.41 -8.06 2.35
C SER A 579 -13.23 -7.43 3.11
N ILE A 580 -13.43 -7.20 4.41
CA ILE A 580 -12.39 -6.79 5.34
C ILE A 580 -11.60 -8.05 5.74
N ALA A 581 -10.34 -8.12 5.32
CA ALA A 581 -9.53 -9.32 5.43
C ALA A 581 -9.32 -9.82 6.88
N PHE A 582 -9.29 -8.91 7.87
CA PHE A 582 -8.90 -9.24 9.23
C PHE A 582 -9.78 -8.55 10.30
N PRO A 583 -10.99 -9.06 10.57
CA PRO A 583 -11.71 -8.67 11.77
C PRO A 583 -10.92 -9.06 13.03
N GLY A 584 -11.12 -8.29 14.11
CA GLY A 584 -10.42 -8.48 15.38
C GLY A 584 -9.79 -7.22 15.95
N ARG A 585 -8.94 -7.41 16.97
CA ARG A 585 -8.25 -6.32 17.68
C ARG A 585 -6.78 -6.19 17.25
N PHE A 586 -6.36 -4.94 17.04
CA PHE A 586 -5.00 -4.54 16.68
C PHE A 586 -4.53 -3.49 17.66
N THR A 587 -3.31 -3.64 18.16
CA THR A 587 -2.70 -2.65 19.06
C THR A 587 -1.36 -2.18 18.53
N HIS A 588 -1.12 -0.88 18.59
CA HIS A 588 0.18 -0.28 18.29
C HIS A 588 0.56 0.65 19.42
N VAL A 589 1.65 0.33 20.10
CA VAL A 589 2.21 1.15 21.18
C VAL A 589 3.55 1.67 20.71
N SER A 590 3.76 2.98 20.77
CA SER A 590 5.06 3.62 20.58
C SER A 590 5.52 4.27 21.87
N THR A 591 6.63 3.81 22.41
CA THR A 591 7.33 4.43 23.52
C THR A 591 8.48 5.27 22.99
N VAL A 592 8.59 6.52 23.44
CA VAL A 592 9.72 7.40 23.14
C VAL A 592 10.48 7.68 24.42
N GLU A 593 11.75 7.28 24.45
CA GLU A 593 12.66 7.45 25.58
C GLU A 593 13.72 8.50 25.24
N PHE A 594 13.84 9.52 26.08
CA PHE A 594 14.80 10.61 25.91
C PHE A 594 15.98 10.47 26.88
N GLY A 595 17.19 10.71 26.38
CA GLY A 595 18.40 10.77 27.18
C GLY A 595 18.37 11.89 28.23
N ASP A 596 17.71 13.00 27.93
CA ASP A 596 17.54 14.19 28.77
C ASP A 596 16.07 14.62 28.88
N ASP A 597 15.75 15.48 29.85
CA ASP A 597 14.39 16.00 30.03
C ASP A 597 13.93 16.83 28.82
N VAL A 598 12.76 16.48 28.28
CA VAL A 598 12.04 17.27 27.27
C VAL A 598 10.99 18.15 27.93
N TYR A 599 10.72 19.28 27.27
CA TYR A 599 9.65 20.19 27.67
C TYR A 599 8.30 19.63 27.28
N ALA A 600 7.75 18.79 28.15
CA ALA A 600 6.39 18.30 28.00
C ALA A 600 5.63 18.43 29.32
N THR A 601 4.47 19.08 29.28
CA THR A 601 3.53 19.05 30.40
C THR A 601 2.90 17.67 30.45
N PRO A 602 3.01 16.94 31.57
CA PRO A 602 2.36 15.65 31.71
C PRO A 602 0.88 15.77 31.42
N SER A 603 0.42 15.00 30.45
CA SER A 603 -0.97 15.03 30.01
C SER A 603 -1.36 13.69 29.43
N THR A 604 -2.64 13.36 29.59
CA THR A 604 -3.28 12.23 28.93
C THR A 604 -4.29 12.77 27.95
N GLN A 605 -4.18 12.38 26.69
CA GLN A 605 -5.13 12.73 25.65
C GLN A 605 -5.77 11.46 25.12
N THR A 606 -7.08 11.47 24.89
CA THR A 606 -7.79 10.35 24.27
C THR A 606 -8.63 10.86 23.12
N MET A 607 -8.58 10.14 22.00
CA MET A 607 -9.39 10.39 20.82
C MET A 607 -10.00 9.07 20.38
N ASN A 608 -11.29 9.10 20.07
CA ASN A 608 -12.00 7.95 19.52
C ASN A 608 -12.50 8.31 18.11
N ASP A 609 -12.40 7.37 17.19
CA ASP A 609 -12.92 7.47 15.83
C ASP A 609 -13.54 6.13 15.42
N GLY A 610 -14.32 6.11 14.35
CA GLY A 610 -14.94 4.88 13.84
C GLY A 610 -16.43 4.97 13.57
N ASP A 611 -17.00 3.83 13.20
CA ASP A 611 -18.37 3.64 12.76
C ASP A 611 -18.86 2.23 13.14
N SER A 612 -19.87 1.71 12.44
CA SER A 612 -20.36 0.33 12.63
C SER A 612 -19.35 -0.75 12.23
N HIS A 613 -18.34 -0.44 11.41
CA HIS A 613 -17.37 -1.39 10.89
C HIS A 613 -16.15 -1.51 11.79
N PHE A 614 -15.70 -0.40 12.41
CA PHE A 614 -14.56 -0.42 13.32
C PHE A 614 -14.63 0.68 14.39
N ASN A 615 -13.88 0.49 15.48
CA ASN A 615 -13.62 1.50 16.50
C ASN A 615 -12.11 1.67 16.67
N LEU A 616 -11.62 2.91 16.61
CA LEU A 616 -10.24 3.27 16.91
C LEU A 616 -10.20 4.13 18.17
N ARG A 617 -9.38 3.73 19.14
CA ARG A 617 -9.05 4.53 20.32
C ARG A 617 -7.56 4.85 20.31
N ASN A 618 -7.24 6.14 20.34
CA ASN A 618 -5.89 6.64 20.49
C ASN A 618 -5.72 7.27 21.88
N THR A 619 -4.69 6.88 22.60
CA THR A 619 -4.30 7.46 23.89
C THR A 619 -2.86 7.93 23.81
N ALA A 620 -2.58 9.13 24.33
CA ALA A 620 -1.23 9.66 24.46
C ALA A 620 -0.96 10.01 25.92
N GLU A 621 0.08 9.42 26.50
CA GLU A 621 0.59 9.71 27.83
C GLU A 621 1.96 10.37 27.68
N ILE A 622 2.00 11.68 27.88
CA ILE A 622 3.20 12.47 27.62
C ILE A 622 3.94 12.70 28.93
N GLY A 623 5.25 12.47 28.95
CA GLY A 623 6.11 12.69 30.11
C GLY A 623 7.46 13.30 29.73
N ALA A 624 8.22 13.74 30.74
CA ALA A 624 9.47 14.49 30.55
C ALA A 624 10.63 13.66 30.00
N ARG A 625 10.70 12.35 30.28
CA ARG A 625 11.75 11.45 29.74
C ARG A 625 11.22 10.23 29.01
N ARG A 626 9.92 9.97 29.15
CA ARG A 626 9.22 8.86 28.53
C ARG A 626 7.84 9.34 28.12
N SER A 627 7.49 9.15 26.86
CA SER A 627 6.13 9.36 26.35
C SER A 627 5.65 8.07 25.69
N GLU A 628 4.37 7.76 25.84
CA GLU A 628 3.74 6.57 25.28
C GLU A 628 2.51 6.95 24.47
N TYR A 629 2.41 6.38 23.28
CA TYR A 629 1.31 6.58 22.35
C TYR A 629 0.72 5.21 22.04
N THR A 630 -0.58 5.05 22.24
CA THR A 630 -1.28 3.77 22.07
C THR A 630 -2.45 3.95 21.11
N SER A 631 -2.48 3.14 20.06
CA SER A 631 -3.63 2.98 19.16
C SER A 631 -4.22 1.59 19.34
N GLU A 632 -5.50 1.52 19.69
CA GLU A 632 -6.28 0.29 19.76
C GLU A 632 -7.37 0.34 18.70
N LEU A 633 -7.27 -0.55 17.71
CA LEU A 633 -8.28 -0.70 16.66
C LEU A 633 -9.05 -2.00 16.91
N ARG A 634 -10.37 -1.93 16.89
CA ARG A 634 -11.28 -3.08 16.87
C ARG A 634 -12.08 -3.05 15.59
N VAL A 635 -11.85 -4.04 14.72
CA VAL A 635 -12.60 -4.25 13.50
C VAL A 635 -13.74 -5.23 13.80
N MET A 636 -14.98 -4.75 13.69
CA MET A 636 -16.20 -5.43 14.11
C MET A 636 -16.99 -6.05 12.95
N ALA A 637 -16.78 -5.55 11.73
CA ALA A 637 -17.35 -6.08 10.51
C ALA A 637 -16.30 -6.82 9.68
N ASP A 638 -16.76 -7.81 8.92
CA ASP A 638 -16.01 -8.61 7.96
C ASP A 638 -16.19 -8.12 6.51
N GLN A 639 -17.07 -7.15 6.28
CA GLN A 639 -17.32 -6.55 4.98
C GLN A 639 -17.87 -5.11 5.06
N VAL A 640 -17.81 -4.38 3.95
CA VAL A 640 -18.40 -3.05 3.74
C VAL A 640 -19.34 -3.10 2.54
N ASP A 641 -20.61 -2.70 2.71
CA ASP A 641 -21.60 -2.64 1.63
C ASP A 641 -21.25 -1.51 0.63
N PRO A 642 -21.51 -1.67 -0.69
CA PRO A 642 -21.27 -0.63 -1.69
C PRO A 642 -21.85 0.75 -1.34
N ARG A 643 -22.98 0.79 -0.64
CA ARG A 643 -23.65 2.03 -0.21
C ARG A 643 -22.86 2.79 0.86
N ASP A 644 -22.15 2.06 1.72
CA ASP A 644 -21.36 2.62 2.81
C ASP A 644 -19.92 2.94 2.38
N TRP A 645 -19.49 2.42 1.22
CA TRP A 645 -18.12 2.58 0.70
C TRP A 645 -17.60 4.03 0.65
N PRO A 646 -18.35 5.03 0.15
CA PRO A 646 -17.86 6.40 0.12
C PRO A 646 -17.64 6.98 1.53
N ALA A 647 -18.50 6.62 2.48
CA ALA A 647 -18.38 7.05 3.87
C ALA A 647 -17.20 6.37 4.56
N TYR A 648 -17.07 5.05 4.40
CA TYR A 648 -15.98 4.24 4.93
C TYR A 648 -14.61 4.75 4.45
N THR A 649 -14.42 4.89 3.14
CA THR A 649 -13.14 5.34 2.55
C THR A 649 -12.80 6.79 2.94
N THR A 650 -13.81 7.66 3.04
CA THR A 650 -13.62 9.03 3.55
C THR A 650 -13.17 9.03 5.02
N LEU A 651 -13.77 8.17 5.85
CA LEU A 651 -13.43 8.05 7.25
C LEU A 651 -12.00 7.54 7.43
N VAL A 652 -11.64 6.42 6.80
CA VAL A 652 -10.28 5.85 6.86
C VAL A 652 -9.24 6.82 6.28
N GLY A 653 -9.57 7.53 5.19
CA GLY A 653 -8.70 8.56 4.61
C GLY A 653 -8.41 9.73 5.56
N LYS A 654 -9.38 10.13 6.39
CA LYS A 654 -9.19 11.16 7.44
C LYS A 654 -8.40 10.65 8.64
N MET A 655 -8.36 9.34 8.87
CA MET A 655 -7.64 8.75 10.00
C MET A 655 -6.12 8.74 9.79
N GLY A 656 -5.61 8.64 8.55
CA GLY A 656 -4.17 8.55 8.28
C GLY A 656 -3.32 9.60 9.03
N PRO A 657 -3.62 10.91 8.88
CA PRO A 657 -2.92 11.97 9.63
C PRO A 657 -3.16 11.96 11.14
N ARG A 658 -4.22 11.29 11.63
CA ARG A 658 -4.63 11.23 13.05
C ARG A 658 -4.05 10.03 13.80
N VAL A 659 -3.62 9.01 13.08
CA VAL A 659 -2.92 7.83 13.60
C VAL A 659 -1.42 8.08 13.71
N GLY A 660 -0.90 9.02 12.93
CA GLY A 660 0.44 9.57 13.13
C GLY A 660 0.48 10.52 14.34
N VAL A 661 1.56 10.47 15.10
CA VAL A 661 1.82 11.37 16.23
C VAL A 661 3.08 12.17 15.94
N SER A 662 3.00 13.50 16.05
CA SER A 662 4.18 14.36 16.01
C SER A 662 4.67 14.64 17.43
N VAL A 663 5.92 14.29 17.68
CA VAL A 663 6.63 14.58 18.92
C VAL A 663 7.44 15.86 18.71
N SER A 664 7.30 16.82 19.60
CA SER A 664 8.02 18.10 19.53
C SER A 664 8.91 18.26 20.77
N SER A 665 10.17 18.62 20.55
CA SER A 665 11.10 18.99 21.61
C SER A 665 11.80 20.30 21.26
N PRO A 666 12.06 21.20 22.21
CA PRO A 666 12.92 22.35 21.97
C PRO A 666 14.31 21.91 21.51
N ALA A 667 14.95 22.75 20.69
CA ALA A 667 16.36 22.58 20.32
C ALA A 667 17.33 22.97 21.47
N LEU A 668 16.80 23.42 22.60
CA LEU A 668 17.54 23.88 23.78
C LEU A 668 17.21 22.99 25.00
N PRO A 669 18.19 22.65 25.85
CA PRO A 669 17.93 22.04 27.15
C PRO A 669 17.24 23.03 28.11
N LEU A 670 16.62 22.52 29.18
CA LEU A 670 15.83 23.32 30.12
C LEU A 670 16.60 24.52 30.68
N ALA A 671 17.80 24.27 31.19
CA ALA A 671 18.68 25.30 31.75
C ALA A 671 18.99 26.43 30.73
N ALA A 672 19.29 26.08 29.48
CA ALA A 672 19.67 27.07 28.47
C ALA A 672 18.51 28.00 28.05
N VAL A 673 17.26 27.57 28.22
CA VAL A 673 16.10 28.43 27.93
C VAL A 673 15.94 29.51 28.99
N GLU A 674 16.23 29.24 30.26
CA GLU A 674 16.15 30.26 31.32
C GLU A 674 17.21 31.34 31.12
N ASP A 675 18.42 30.94 30.72
CA ASP A 675 19.49 31.85 30.37
C ASP A 675 19.14 32.67 29.12
N LEU A 676 18.66 32.03 28.06
CA LEU A 676 18.20 32.73 26.86
C LEU A 676 17.07 33.73 27.19
N ARG A 677 16.10 33.36 28.04
CA ARG A 677 15.04 34.29 28.48
C ARG A 677 15.60 35.51 29.21
N ARG A 678 16.67 35.35 30.01
CA ARG A 678 17.34 36.46 30.70
C ARG A 678 18.03 37.38 29.70
N GLU A 679 18.76 36.82 28.75
CA GLU A 679 19.47 37.57 27.72
C GLU A 679 18.51 38.31 26.77
N LEU A 680 17.38 37.71 26.41
CA LEU A 680 16.36 38.36 25.59
C LEU A 680 15.71 39.54 26.33
N ARG A 681 15.51 39.44 27.66
CA ARG A 681 15.04 40.57 28.48
C ARG A 681 16.07 41.69 28.54
N ASP A 682 17.34 41.35 28.66
CA ASP A 682 18.43 42.33 28.67
C ASP A 682 18.52 43.07 27.32
N ILE A 683 18.38 42.37 26.17
CA ILE A 683 18.28 43.02 24.86
C ILE A 683 17.10 44.01 24.81
N ASP A 684 15.92 43.59 25.26
CA ASP A 684 14.73 44.47 25.30
C ASP A 684 14.94 45.68 26.22
N GLU A 685 15.54 45.50 27.39
CA GLU A 685 15.86 46.57 28.32
C GLU A 685 16.92 47.53 27.76
N GLN A 686 17.95 47.02 27.09
CA GLN A 686 18.96 47.83 26.42
C GLN A 686 18.37 48.64 25.27
N VAL A 687 17.38 48.11 24.55
CA VAL A 687 16.65 48.87 23.51
C VAL A 687 15.76 49.94 24.15
N ARG A 688 15.00 49.62 25.21
CA ARG A 688 14.18 50.60 25.94
C ARG A 688 15.00 51.71 26.59
N SER A 689 16.15 51.38 27.15
CA SER A 689 17.09 52.32 27.76
C SER A 689 17.97 53.03 26.73
N GLN A 690 17.74 52.82 25.43
CA GLN A 690 18.48 53.42 24.32
C GLN A 690 19.99 53.11 24.29
N LYS A 691 20.44 52.06 24.98
CA LYS A 691 21.82 51.54 24.88
C LYS A 691 22.04 50.79 23.57
N LEU A 692 21.02 50.06 23.10
CA LEU A 692 20.95 49.49 21.76
C LEU A 692 19.91 50.27 20.95
N LYS A 693 20.27 50.69 19.74
CA LYS A 693 19.42 51.54 18.88
C LYS A 693 19.23 50.89 17.50
N PRO A 694 18.45 49.81 17.38
CA PRO A 694 18.07 49.28 16.07
C PRO A 694 17.34 50.37 15.29
N LYS A 695 17.70 50.56 14.02
CA LYS A 695 17.15 51.61 13.15
C LYS A 695 15.79 51.21 12.58
N THR A 696 15.57 49.91 12.42
CA THR A 696 14.34 49.34 11.87
C THR A 696 13.80 48.23 12.78
N GLN A 697 12.53 47.90 12.59
CA GLN A 697 11.90 46.75 13.25
C GLN A 697 12.58 45.42 12.85
N THR A 698 13.04 45.31 11.61
CA THR A 698 13.76 44.14 11.09
C THR A 698 15.05 43.91 11.84
N GLN A 699 15.86 44.95 12.07
CA GLN A 699 17.09 44.84 12.84
C GLN A 699 16.83 44.34 14.26
N PHE A 700 15.83 44.89 14.95
CA PHE A 700 15.47 44.40 16.28
C PHE A 700 15.06 42.91 16.26
N GLN A 701 14.23 42.50 15.30
CA GLN A 701 13.84 41.09 15.15
C GLN A 701 15.03 40.18 14.81
N SER A 702 15.95 40.63 13.96
CA SER A 702 17.16 39.90 13.61
C SER A 702 18.12 39.77 14.79
N MET A 703 18.25 40.77 15.66
CA MET A 703 19.02 40.65 16.90
C MET A 703 18.47 39.52 17.80
N VAL A 704 17.16 39.52 18.03
CA VAL A 704 16.50 38.49 18.84
C VAL A 704 16.67 37.11 18.21
N LYS A 705 16.36 36.97 16.92
CA LYS A 705 16.48 35.68 16.21
C LYS A 705 17.92 35.17 16.16
N ALA A 706 18.90 36.03 15.90
CA ALA A 706 20.32 35.65 15.90
C ALA A 706 20.75 35.11 17.27
N ARG A 707 20.28 35.72 18.37
CA ARG A 707 20.57 35.22 19.72
C ARG A 707 19.94 33.86 19.98
N VAL A 708 18.67 33.67 19.63
CA VAL A 708 17.97 32.37 19.74
C VAL A 708 18.71 31.28 18.95
N LEU A 709 19.04 31.54 17.68
CA LEU A 709 19.75 30.60 16.83
C LEU A 709 21.15 30.26 17.36
N SER A 710 21.84 31.24 17.95
CA SER A 710 23.14 31.00 18.58
C SER A 710 23.02 30.04 19.75
N ALA A 711 22.07 30.27 20.67
CA ALA A 711 21.82 29.35 21.77
C ALA A 711 21.49 27.94 21.26
N GLN A 712 20.69 27.82 20.19
CA GLN A 712 20.30 26.53 19.60
C GLN A 712 21.50 25.79 18.98
N LEU A 713 22.41 26.52 18.32
CA LEU A 713 23.64 25.98 17.76
C LEU A 713 24.61 25.52 18.87
N ASP A 714 24.75 26.33 19.91
CA ASP A 714 25.66 26.08 21.04
C ASP A 714 25.19 24.88 21.90
N ALA A 715 23.87 24.62 21.94
CA ALA A 715 23.30 23.50 22.69
C ALA A 715 23.69 22.11 22.14
N GLY A 716 24.26 22.01 20.93
CA GLY A 716 24.74 20.75 20.37
C GLY A 716 23.67 19.69 20.09
N ARG A 717 22.39 20.08 20.06
CA ARG A 717 21.24 19.18 19.83
C ARG A 717 20.84 19.00 18.36
N LEU A 718 21.43 19.79 17.46
CA LEU A 718 21.09 19.78 16.04
C LEU A 718 21.98 18.79 15.28
N ALA A 719 21.35 17.88 14.53
CA ALA A 719 22.04 17.05 13.55
C ALA A 719 22.71 17.90 12.45
N PRO A 720 23.71 17.40 11.71
CA PRO A 720 24.47 18.20 10.73
C PRO A 720 23.61 18.99 9.73
N ASN A 721 22.56 18.38 9.18
CA ASN A 721 21.62 19.03 8.26
C ASN A 721 20.80 20.15 8.94
N LEU A 722 20.32 19.94 10.17
CA LEU A 722 19.57 20.93 10.93
C LEU A 722 20.48 22.07 11.41
N LYS A 723 21.75 21.75 11.73
CA LYS A 723 22.77 22.73 12.06
C LYS A 723 23.06 23.64 10.86
N ALA A 724 23.16 23.09 9.65
CA ALA A 724 23.31 23.88 8.43
C ALA A 724 22.12 24.85 8.20
N GLN A 725 20.89 24.41 8.47
CA GLN A 725 19.70 25.26 8.40
C GLN A 725 19.75 26.40 9.44
N ALA A 726 20.13 26.09 10.69
CA ALA A 726 20.25 27.10 11.74
C ALA A 726 21.38 28.12 11.46
N LEU A 727 22.52 27.66 10.94
CA LEU A 727 23.61 28.53 10.49
C LEU A 727 23.18 29.43 9.33
N THR A 728 22.48 28.88 8.33
CA THR A 728 21.91 29.66 7.22
C THR A 728 20.98 30.76 7.74
N ALA A 729 20.03 30.39 8.61
CA ALA A 729 19.09 31.34 9.19
C ALA A 729 19.79 32.43 10.01
N ARG A 730 20.85 32.07 10.76
CA ARG A 730 21.63 33.02 11.57
C ARG A 730 22.49 33.92 10.71
N GLY A 731 23.10 33.40 9.65
CA GLY A 731 23.84 34.17 8.65
C GLY A 731 22.97 35.26 8.04
N ILE A 732 21.73 34.93 7.66
CA ILE A 732 20.75 35.92 7.18
C ILE A 732 20.47 37.00 8.24
N GLN A 733 20.35 36.61 9.53
CA GLN A 733 20.14 37.60 10.59
C GLN A 733 21.37 38.49 10.80
N TYR A 734 22.59 37.96 10.65
CA TYR A 734 23.81 38.76 10.73
C TYR A 734 23.96 39.71 9.55
N ASP A 735 23.60 39.29 8.33
CA ASP A 735 23.52 40.17 7.17
C ASP A 735 22.58 41.35 7.41
N ASN A 736 21.38 41.08 7.92
CA ASN A 736 20.41 42.14 8.26
C ASN A 736 20.94 43.16 9.27
N LEU A 737 21.90 42.76 10.11
CA LEU A 737 22.54 43.60 11.12
C LEU A 737 23.83 44.28 10.63
N GLY A 738 24.19 44.12 9.36
CA GLY A 738 25.45 44.62 8.79
C GLY A 738 26.69 43.87 9.28
N ARG A 739 26.52 42.70 9.92
CA ARG A 739 27.58 41.83 10.45
C ARG A 739 28.04 40.83 9.39
N TYR A 740 28.43 41.36 8.23
CA TYR A 740 28.68 40.57 7.01
C TYR A 740 29.78 39.52 7.14
N ALA A 741 30.82 39.79 7.95
CA ALA A 741 31.91 38.84 8.17
C ALA A 741 31.46 37.62 8.98
N GLU A 742 30.64 37.82 10.01
CA GLU A 742 30.05 36.73 10.79
C GLU A 742 29.04 35.94 9.96
N ALA A 743 28.23 36.62 9.14
CA ALA A 743 27.33 35.96 8.19
C ALA A 743 28.08 35.07 7.20
N ALA A 744 29.19 35.56 6.63
CA ALA A 744 30.04 34.78 5.71
C ALA A 744 30.59 33.51 6.36
N GLN A 745 30.99 33.59 7.63
CA GLN A 745 31.45 32.42 8.39
C GLN A 745 30.33 31.39 8.57
N ASP A 746 29.12 31.84 8.93
CA ASP A 746 27.96 30.96 9.11
C ASP A 746 27.56 30.28 7.79
N PHE A 747 27.50 31.02 6.68
CA PHE A 747 27.22 30.47 5.36
C PHE A 747 28.28 29.46 4.91
N LYS A 748 29.57 29.76 5.16
CA LYS A 748 30.66 28.82 4.88
C LYS A 748 30.47 27.50 5.65
N LEU A 749 30.24 27.57 6.95
CA LEU A 749 30.02 26.40 7.80
C LEU A 749 28.75 25.64 7.38
N ALA A 750 27.69 26.35 6.99
CA ALA A 750 26.46 25.72 6.49
C ALA A 750 26.71 24.94 5.18
N LEU A 751 27.48 25.52 4.25
CA LEU A 751 27.84 24.86 2.98
C LEU A 751 28.84 23.71 3.16
N GLU A 752 29.70 23.75 4.19
CA GLU A 752 30.55 22.59 4.55
C GLU A 752 29.71 21.40 5.04
N LEU A 753 28.62 21.66 5.76
CA LEU A 753 27.70 20.63 6.26
C LEU A 753 26.69 20.17 5.19
N ALA A 754 26.24 21.09 4.33
CA ALA A 754 25.23 20.85 3.30
C ALA A 754 25.51 21.73 2.06
N PRO A 755 26.36 21.27 1.11
CA PRO A 755 26.96 22.12 0.05
C PRO A 755 25.99 22.61 -1.02
N ASP A 756 24.78 22.05 -1.04
CA ASP A 756 23.91 22.03 -2.21
C ASP A 756 22.48 22.49 -1.89
N VAL A 757 22.28 23.15 -0.75
CA VAL A 757 20.99 23.70 -0.32
C VAL A 757 20.76 25.05 -0.99
N PRO A 758 19.72 25.22 -1.83
CA PRO A 758 19.48 26.47 -2.57
C PRO A 758 19.36 27.71 -1.68
N GLU A 759 18.68 27.59 -0.54
CA GLU A 759 18.52 28.70 0.41
C GLU A 759 19.87 29.16 0.98
N THR A 760 20.76 28.22 1.33
CA THR A 760 22.12 28.54 1.81
C THR A 760 22.97 29.16 0.70
N LEU A 761 22.88 28.64 -0.53
CA LEU A 761 23.61 29.17 -1.68
C LEU A 761 23.15 30.59 -2.03
N ASN A 762 21.85 30.87 -2.00
CA ASN A 762 21.30 32.20 -2.24
C ASN A 762 21.70 33.18 -1.14
N GLY A 763 21.54 32.81 0.14
CA GLY A 763 21.97 33.65 1.26
C GLY A 763 23.48 33.96 1.22
N ALA A 764 24.31 32.96 0.94
CA ALA A 764 25.76 33.12 0.78
C ALA A 764 26.12 34.01 -0.41
N ALA A 765 25.38 33.94 -1.52
CA ALA A 765 25.59 34.82 -2.67
C ALA A 765 25.22 36.27 -2.36
N VAL A 766 24.12 36.51 -1.64
CA VAL A 766 23.74 37.87 -1.19
C VAL A 766 24.80 38.43 -0.25
N ASN A 767 25.28 37.65 0.71
CA ASN A 767 26.37 38.07 1.60
C ASN A 767 27.68 38.37 0.84
N ALA A 768 28.07 37.51 -0.11
CA ALA A 768 29.25 37.71 -0.95
C ALA A 768 29.15 39.01 -1.78
N LEU A 769 27.94 39.38 -2.20
CA LEU A 769 27.69 40.66 -2.87
C LEU A 769 27.96 41.86 -1.94
N GLN A 770 27.55 41.80 -0.67
CA GLN A 770 27.88 42.82 0.34
C GLN A 770 29.39 42.92 0.62
N LEU A 771 30.10 41.80 0.51
CA LEU A 771 31.55 41.71 0.70
C LEU A 771 32.36 42.01 -0.58
N LYS A 772 31.70 42.34 -1.69
CA LYS A 772 32.33 42.64 -2.99
C LYS A 772 33.08 41.44 -3.60
N ASP A 773 32.72 40.22 -3.23
CA ASP A 773 33.29 39.00 -3.80
C ASP A 773 32.42 38.50 -4.97
N TYR A 774 32.48 39.25 -6.08
CA TYR A 774 31.64 38.95 -7.25
C TYR A 774 31.98 37.59 -7.88
N ALA A 775 33.20 37.09 -7.74
CA ALA A 775 33.59 35.76 -8.24
C ALA A 775 32.84 34.65 -7.49
N VAL A 776 32.72 34.78 -6.16
CA VAL A 776 31.91 33.88 -5.34
C VAL A 776 30.43 34.02 -5.69
N VAL A 777 29.91 35.24 -5.88
CA VAL A 777 28.52 35.44 -6.31
C VAL A 777 28.21 34.68 -7.61
N MET A 778 29.05 34.83 -8.64
CA MET A 778 28.86 34.15 -9.93
C MET A 778 28.88 32.62 -9.77
N THR A 779 29.78 32.12 -8.93
CA THR A 779 29.90 30.68 -8.65
C THR A 779 28.65 30.13 -7.97
N LEU A 780 28.19 30.77 -6.89
CA LEU A 780 27.06 30.30 -6.09
C LEU A 780 25.73 30.44 -6.86
N THR A 781 25.47 31.59 -7.47
CA THR A 781 24.27 31.81 -8.29
C THR A 781 24.26 30.92 -9.53
N GLY A 782 25.41 30.67 -10.14
CA GLY A 782 25.56 29.71 -11.24
C GLY A 782 25.14 28.29 -10.85
N LYS A 783 25.53 27.83 -9.66
CA LYS A 783 25.08 26.53 -9.13
C LYS A 783 23.56 26.46 -8.95
N VAL A 784 22.95 27.52 -8.41
CA VAL A 784 21.49 27.59 -8.21
C VAL A 784 20.76 27.60 -9.55
N LEU A 785 21.17 28.47 -10.48
CA LEU A 785 20.54 28.63 -11.79
C LEU A 785 20.74 27.42 -12.72
N ALA A 786 21.82 26.66 -12.56
CA ALA A 786 22.01 25.41 -13.27
C ALA A 786 20.95 24.35 -12.89
N ARG A 787 20.46 24.38 -11.65
CA ARG A 787 19.42 23.46 -11.14
C ARG A 787 18.02 24.00 -11.37
N ASN A 788 17.84 25.30 -11.11
CA ASN A 788 16.59 26.00 -11.32
C ASN A 788 16.84 27.27 -12.15
N PRO A 789 16.76 27.18 -13.48
CA PRO A 789 16.91 28.34 -14.35
C PRO A 789 15.88 29.44 -14.09
N SER A 790 14.75 29.13 -13.44
CA SER A 790 13.72 30.13 -13.11
C SER A 790 13.92 30.81 -11.75
N ASP A 791 15.00 30.52 -11.03
CA ASP A 791 15.26 31.12 -9.72
C ASP A 791 15.51 32.63 -9.86
N THR A 792 14.51 33.42 -9.43
CA THR A 792 14.55 34.88 -9.58
C THR A 792 15.51 35.53 -8.60
N GLU A 793 15.73 34.94 -7.43
CA GLU A 793 16.61 35.49 -6.39
C GLU A 793 18.07 35.36 -6.82
N ALA A 794 18.49 34.14 -7.22
CA ALA A 794 19.84 33.90 -7.73
C ALA A 794 20.15 34.76 -8.95
N ARG A 795 19.19 34.89 -9.88
CA ARG A 795 19.35 35.74 -11.08
C ARG A 795 19.48 37.21 -10.72
N ASN A 796 18.67 37.72 -9.79
CA ASN A 796 18.77 39.11 -9.34
C ASN A 796 20.13 39.40 -8.69
N THR A 797 20.57 38.53 -7.77
CA THR A 797 21.88 38.67 -7.11
C THR A 797 23.02 38.62 -8.13
N ARG A 798 22.94 37.74 -9.14
CA ARG A 798 23.91 37.68 -10.24
C ARG A 798 23.91 38.95 -11.08
N ALA A 799 22.74 39.47 -11.45
CA ALA A 799 22.59 40.69 -12.24
C ALA A 799 23.19 41.91 -11.53
N VAL A 800 22.90 42.07 -10.23
CA VAL A 800 23.44 43.16 -9.42
C VAL A 800 24.97 43.03 -9.27
N ALA A 801 25.49 41.82 -9.07
CA ALA A 801 26.94 41.58 -9.03
C ALA A 801 27.63 41.91 -10.36
N ALA A 802 27.04 41.52 -11.49
CA ALA A 802 27.54 41.87 -12.82
C ALA A 802 27.57 43.40 -13.03
N TYR A 803 26.51 44.11 -12.60
CA TYR A 803 26.47 45.57 -12.65
C TYR A 803 27.63 46.20 -11.86
N PHE A 804 27.86 45.77 -10.63
CA PHE A 804 28.97 46.30 -9.83
C PHE A 804 30.35 45.87 -10.32
N ASN A 805 30.44 44.73 -11.00
CA ASN A 805 31.65 44.29 -11.70
C ASN A 805 31.85 44.99 -13.06
N ARG A 806 30.98 45.95 -13.42
CA ARG A 806 30.97 46.71 -14.68
C ARG A 806 30.72 45.88 -15.94
N ASP A 807 30.20 44.67 -15.79
CA ASP A 807 29.67 43.89 -16.90
C ASP A 807 28.20 44.25 -17.11
N TYR A 808 27.99 45.45 -17.66
CA TYR A 808 26.65 46.00 -17.84
C TYR A 808 25.81 45.20 -18.84
N ALA A 809 26.44 44.60 -19.86
CA ALA A 809 25.74 43.75 -20.81
C ALA A 809 25.18 42.49 -20.15
N ALA A 810 25.97 41.79 -19.32
CA ALA A 810 25.50 40.63 -18.57
C ALA A 810 24.41 41.00 -17.56
N ALA A 811 24.57 42.12 -16.84
CA ALA A 811 23.57 42.62 -15.90
C ALA A 811 22.24 42.92 -16.60
N MET A 812 22.27 43.63 -17.73
CA MET A 812 21.07 43.96 -18.51
C MET A 812 20.34 42.70 -19.00
N ASN A 813 21.09 41.68 -19.45
CA ASN A 813 20.50 40.42 -19.89
C ASN A 813 19.72 39.71 -18.77
N ASP A 814 20.30 39.62 -17.57
CA ASP A 814 19.62 38.99 -16.43
C ASP A 814 18.43 39.83 -15.92
N PHE A 815 18.51 41.16 -15.91
CA PHE A 815 17.38 42.01 -15.53
C PHE A 815 16.23 41.96 -16.56
N ASP A 816 16.54 41.92 -17.87
CA ASP A 816 15.53 41.74 -18.91
C ASP A 816 14.83 40.37 -18.78
N GLU A 817 15.59 39.32 -18.49
CA GLU A 817 15.03 37.99 -18.21
C GLU A 817 14.13 38.00 -16.98
N LEU A 818 14.51 38.69 -15.89
CA LEU A 818 13.65 38.85 -14.71
C LEU A 818 12.33 39.54 -15.04
N LEU A 819 12.34 40.55 -15.91
CA LEU A 819 11.16 41.31 -16.29
C LEU A 819 10.15 40.53 -17.15
N LYS A 820 10.49 39.30 -17.58
CA LYS A 820 9.51 38.37 -18.18
C LYS A 820 8.54 37.80 -17.13
N ASP A 821 8.90 37.83 -15.84
CA ASP A 821 8.02 37.43 -14.74
C ASP A 821 7.21 38.62 -14.22
N ARG A 822 5.88 38.52 -14.30
CA ARG A 822 4.94 39.53 -13.79
C ARG A 822 5.16 39.88 -12.32
N ALA A 823 5.61 38.94 -11.49
CA ALA A 823 5.91 39.21 -10.09
C ALA A 823 7.11 40.16 -9.93
N GLN A 824 8.13 40.03 -10.78
CA GLN A 824 9.29 40.90 -10.79
C GLN A 824 8.98 42.27 -11.40
N VAL A 825 8.13 42.33 -12.42
CA VAL A 825 7.59 43.60 -12.96
C VAL A 825 6.87 44.38 -11.86
N ARG A 826 6.00 43.72 -11.08
CA ARG A 826 5.31 44.35 -9.94
C ARG A 826 6.24 44.77 -8.80
N ARG A 827 7.41 44.13 -8.64
CA ARG A 827 8.43 44.56 -7.68
C ARG A 827 9.12 45.86 -8.10
N GLY A 828 9.21 46.17 -9.40
CA GLY A 828 9.71 47.43 -9.93
C GLY A 828 11.24 47.60 -9.93
N TYR A 829 11.97 47.08 -8.94
CA TYR A 829 13.43 47.24 -8.83
C TYR A 829 14.24 46.72 -10.03
N PRO A 830 13.93 45.57 -10.67
CA PRO A 830 14.67 45.12 -11.84
C PRO A 830 14.66 46.14 -12.99
N LEU A 831 13.58 46.91 -13.14
CA LEU A 831 13.48 47.97 -14.15
C LEU A 831 14.36 49.18 -13.80
N VAL A 832 14.46 49.53 -12.51
CA VAL A 832 15.36 50.59 -12.03
C VAL A 832 16.81 50.20 -12.29
N TRP A 833 17.19 48.97 -11.94
CA TRP A 833 18.53 48.44 -12.19
C TRP A 833 18.87 48.32 -13.68
N LEU A 834 17.92 47.88 -14.51
CA LEU A 834 18.11 47.80 -15.96
C LEU A 834 18.39 49.19 -16.56
N ALA A 835 17.64 50.21 -16.14
CA ALA A 835 17.85 51.58 -16.59
C ALA A 835 19.23 52.14 -16.14
N LEU A 836 19.67 51.81 -14.92
CA LEU A 836 21.00 52.19 -14.42
C LEU A 836 22.13 51.47 -15.17
N ALA A 837 21.98 50.17 -15.47
CA ALA A 837 22.94 49.39 -16.23
C ALA A 837 23.08 49.92 -17.67
N SER A 838 21.96 50.19 -18.34
CA SER A 838 21.91 50.83 -19.66
C SER A 838 22.65 52.17 -19.67
N ARG A 839 22.34 53.06 -18.72
CA ARG A 839 22.99 54.38 -18.62
C ARG A 839 24.49 54.28 -18.34
N SER A 840 24.88 53.40 -17.41
CA SER A 840 26.29 53.23 -17.01
C SER A 840 27.14 52.58 -18.09
N GLY A 841 26.56 51.68 -18.88
CA GLY A 841 27.24 51.01 -20.00
C GLY A 841 27.18 51.78 -21.32
N GLY A 842 26.32 52.80 -21.44
CA GLY A 842 26.00 53.43 -22.73
C GLY A 842 25.32 52.46 -23.71
N ILE A 843 24.57 51.47 -23.19
CA ILE A 843 23.91 50.42 -23.96
C ILE A 843 22.41 50.74 -24.02
N GLU A 844 21.79 50.67 -25.19
CA GLU A 844 20.35 50.91 -25.35
C GLU A 844 19.52 49.87 -24.56
N MET A 845 18.44 50.31 -23.89
CA MET A 845 17.57 49.40 -23.16
C MET A 845 16.83 48.44 -24.10
N PRO A 846 16.53 47.20 -23.67
CA PRO A 846 15.69 46.29 -24.44
C PRO A 846 14.28 46.87 -24.66
N LYS A 847 13.82 46.93 -25.91
CA LYS A 847 12.51 47.50 -26.31
C LYS A 847 11.32 46.90 -25.55
N GLY A 848 11.36 45.60 -25.23
CA GLY A 848 10.31 44.93 -24.47
C GLY A 848 10.16 45.45 -23.04
N SER A 849 11.27 45.77 -22.39
CA SER A 849 11.32 46.30 -21.03
C SER A 849 10.95 47.79 -20.96
N GLU A 850 11.19 48.56 -22.03
CA GLU A 850 10.72 49.95 -22.14
C GLU A 850 9.19 50.06 -22.30
N ALA A 851 8.59 49.07 -22.99
CA ALA A 851 7.16 49.03 -23.33
C ALA A 851 6.25 48.48 -22.22
N ILE A 852 6.77 48.20 -21.02
CA ILE A 852 5.97 47.70 -19.90
C ILE A 852 4.87 48.73 -19.54
N PRO A 853 3.58 48.36 -19.62
CA PRO A 853 2.46 49.26 -19.34
C PRO A 853 2.43 49.71 -17.87
N ASP A 854 1.95 50.93 -17.64
CA ASP A 854 1.93 51.54 -16.31
C ASP A 854 1.05 50.77 -15.31
N GLU A 855 0.04 50.04 -15.80
CA GLU A 855 -0.86 49.21 -15.00
C GLU A 855 -0.20 47.92 -14.46
N GLN A 856 0.94 47.50 -15.02
CA GLN A 856 1.66 46.31 -14.59
C GLN A 856 2.71 46.59 -13.52
N LEU A 857 3.08 47.86 -13.36
CA LEU A 857 4.07 48.35 -12.41
C LEU A 857 3.46 48.49 -10.99
N PRO A 858 4.28 48.61 -9.94
CA PRO A 858 3.77 48.83 -8.59
C PRO A 858 2.89 50.09 -8.49
N SER A 859 1.86 50.05 -7.64
CA SER A 859 0.97 51.18 -7.38
C SER A 859 1.47 52.11 -6.27
N GLU A 860 2.32 51.59 -5.38
CA GLU A 860 2.96 52.31 -4.28
C GLU A 860 4.48 52.23 -4.42
N TRP A 861 5.24 52.53 -3.37
CA TRP A 861 6.69 52.36 -3.37
C TRP A 861 7.12 50.97 -3.88
N PRO A 862 8.09 50.85 -4.81
CA PRO A 862 9.02 51.86 -5.33
C PRO A 862 8.54 52.59 -6.61
N ARG A 863 7.24 52.73 -6.89
CA ARG A 863 6.72 53.38 -8.11
C ARG A 863 7.35 54.74 -8.44
N PRO A 864 7.57 55.67 -7.49
CA PRO A 864 8.27 56.91 -7.77
C PRO A 864 9.70 56.70 -8.30
N LEU A 865 10.43 55.69 -7.80
CA LEU A 865 11.75 55.32 -8.30
C LEU A 865 11.68 54.74 -9.71
N VAL A 866 10.67 53.93 -9.99
CA VAL A 866 10.42 53.38 -11.34
C VAL A 866 10.10 54.50 -12.33
N ASP A 867 9.22 55.43 -11.98
CA ASP A 867 8.87 56.58 -12.82
C ASP A 867 10.09 57.48 -13.04
N TRP A 868 10.90 57.71 -12.00
CA TRP A 868 12.15 58.45 -12.11
C TRP A 868 13.17 57.76 -13.03
N ALA A 869 13.33 56.44 -12.92
CA ALA A 869 14.21 55.65 -13.79
C ALA A 869 13.76 55.73 -15.26
N ARG A 870 12.46 55.87 -15.50
CA ARG A 870 11.84 56.07 -16.83
C ARG A 870 11.76 57.54 -17.27
N GLY A 871 12.32 58.47 -16.51
CA GLY A 871 12.33 59.90 -16.82
C GLY A 871 10.99 60.64 -16.60
N LYS A 872 10.02 60.02 -15.92
CA LYS A 872 8.69 60.58 -15.63
C LYS A 872 8.61 61.36 -14.31
N ALA A 873 9.61 61.27 -13.44
CA ALA A 873 9.64 61.95 -12.14
C ALA A 873 11.00 62.62 -11.85
N SER A 874 10.98 63.72 -11.08
CA SER A 874 12.18 64.42 -10.63
C SER A 874 12.75 63.79 -9.35
N VAL A 875 14.04 64.04 -9.07
CA VAL A 875 14.72 63.63 -7.83
C VAL A 875 13.95 64.14 -6.59
N ASP A 876 13.51 65.40 -6.59
CA ASP A 876 12.78 65.99 -5.46
C ASP A 876 11.43 65.29 -5.22
N ALA A 877 10.73 64.90 -6.29
CA ALA A 877 9.47 64.17 -6.19
C ALA A 877 9.66 62.77 -5.56
N VAL A 878 10.74 62.07 -5.93
CA VAL A 878 11.10 60.77 -5.33
C VAL A 878 11.39 60.92 -3.84
N ILE A 879 12.23 61.90 -3.46
CA ILE A 879 12.60 62.13 -2.06
C ILE A 879 11.39 62.55 -1.22
N ALA A 880 10.53 63.40 -1.75
CA ALA A 880 9.30 63.81 -1.07
C ALA A 880 8.38 62.59 -0.82
N SER A 881 8.22 61.72 -1.81
CA SER A 881 7.45 60.48 -1.64
C SER A 881 8.10 59.49 -0.66
N ALA A 882 9.44 59.41 -0.63
CA ALA A 882 10.17 58.54 0.27
C ALA A 882 9.96 58.92 1.75
N LYS A 883 9.83 60.22 2.04
CA LYS A 883 9.60 60.76 3.40
C LYS A 883 8.18 60.50 3.94
N ALA A 884 7.24 60.10 3.10
CA ALA A 884 5.84 59.95 3.51
C ALA A 884 5.61 58.63 4.27
N GLY A 885 5.00 58.71 5.46
CA GLY A 885 4.55 57.55 6.24
C GLY A 885 5.61 56.93 7.18
N GLY A 886 5.30 55.76 7.75
CA GLY A 886 6.08 55.13 8.83
C GLY A 886 7.37 54.38 8.44
N SER A 887 7.73 54.35 7.15
CA SER A 887 8.92 53.64 6.62
C SER A 887 9.87 54.58 5.88
N ALA A 888 10.00 55.81 6.40
CA ALA A 888 10.76 56.86 5.74
C ALA A 888 12.25 56.51 5.62
N ALA A 889 12.85 55.89 6.63
CA ALA A 889 14.26 55.52 6.62
C ALA A 889 14.57 54.48 5.54
N GLU A 890 13.74 53.44 5.40
CA GLU A 890 13.89 52.39 4.40
C GLU A 890 13.78 52.96 2.97
N ARG A 891 12.73 53.73 2.70
CA ARG A 891 12.50 54.34 1.38
C ARG A 891 13.57 55.36 1.02
N LEU A 892 14.05 56.13 2.01
CA LEU A 892 15.13 57.10 1.80
C LEU A 892 16.46 56.40 1.53
N CYS A 893 16.75 55.28 2.19
CA CYS A 893 17.94 54.48 1.92
C CYS A 893 17.98 54.07 0.44
N GLU A 894 16.88 53.47 -0.04
CA GLU A 894 16.77 53.05 -1.43
C GLU A 894 16.86 54.25 -2.39
N ALA A 895 16.07 55.29 -2.16
CA ALA A 895 16.05 56.44 -3.05
C ALA A 895 17.41 57.11 -3.19
N TYR A 896 18.08 57.34 -2.07
CA TYR A 896 19.38 57.97 -2.07
C TYR A 896 20.43 57.10 -2.76
N PHE A 897 20.39 55.77 -2.57
CA PHE A 897 21.29 54.88 -3.29
C PHE A 897 21.08 54.94 -4.81
N TYR A 898 19.85 54.73 -5.29
CA TYR A 898 19.58 54.70 -6.73
C TYR A 898 19.88 56.05 -7.40
N ILE A 899 19.53 57.17 -6.75
CA ILE A 899 19.89 58.52 -7.22
C ILE A 899 21.41 58.71 -7.26
N GLY A 900 22.14 58.22 -6.24
CA GLY A 900 23.59 58.23 -6.19
C GLY A 900 24.23 57.46 -7.35
N GLU A 901 23.73 56.26 -7.65
CA GLU A 901 24.18 55.45 -8.80
C GLU A 901 23.97 56.18 -10.13
N ARG A 902 22.85 56.90 -10.29
CA ARG A 902 22.62 57.70 -11.50
C ARG A 902 23.63 58.85 -11.63
N TYR A 903 23.85 59.64 -10.57
CA TYR A 903 24.84 60.71 -10.61
C TYR A 903 26.24 60.17 -10.90
N LEU A 904 26.56 58.99 -10.37
CA LEU A 904 27.82 58.32 -10.65
C LEU A 904 27.94 57.94 -12.13
N ALA A 905 26.86 57.40 -12.74
CA ALA A 905 26.81 57.09 -14.17
C ALA A 905 26.92 58.34 -15.07
N GLU A 906 26.44 59.49 -14.59
CA GLU A 906 26.51 60.79 -15.28
C GLU A 906 27.85 61.53 -15.05
N GLY A 907 28.77 60.94 -14.28
CA GLY A 907 30.10 61.50 -13.99
C GLY A 907 30.14 62.51 -12.83
N ASP A 908 29.01 62.79 -12.17
CA ASP A 908 28.93 63.70 -11.02
C ASP A 908 29.26 62.98 -9.71
N THR A 909 30.56 62.76 -9.51
CA THR A 909 31.08 62.04 -8.34
C THR A 909 30.82 62.75 -7.01
N ALA A 910 30.69 64.08 -7.03
CA ALA A 910 30.43 64.89 -5.83
C ALA A 910 29.01 64.66 -5.32
N ARG A 911 28.00 64.80 -6.18
CA ARG A 911 26.60 64.50 -5.83
C ARG A 911 26.41 63.02 -5.55
N ALA A 912 27.02 62.12 -6.33
CA ALA A 912 26.95 60.69 -6.05
C ALA A 912 27.42 60.36 -4.62
N ARG A 913 28.57 60.91 -4.18
CA ARG A 913 29.08 60.73 -2.82
C ARG A 913 28.12 61.26 -1.75
N GLU A 914 27.54 62.44 -1.97
CA GLU A 914 26.55 63.02 -1.06
C GLU A 914 25.33 62.09 -0.87
N PHE A 915 24.79 61.59 -1.98
CA PHE A 915 23.62 60.71 -1.97
C PHE A 915 23.93 59.33 -1.36
N PHE A 916 25.09 58.73 -1.64
CA PHE A 916 25.50 57.50 -0.96
C PHE A 916 25.68 57.71 0.55
N GLN A 917 26.20 58.86 0.99
CA GLN A 917 26.31 59.16 2.42
C GLN A 917 24.91 59.30 3.05
N LYS A 918 23.98 60.00 2.39
CA LYS A 918 22.59 60.12 2.86
C LYS A 918 21.88 58.77 2.95
N SER A 919 22.16 57.85 2.04
CA SER A 919 21.65 56.46 2.11
C SER A 919 22.16 55.75 3.36
N VAL A 920 23.48 55.78 3.57
CA VAL A 920 24.15 55.16 4.73
C VAL A 920 23.68 55.75 6.07
N ASP A 921 23.39 57.05 6.10
CA ASP A 921 22.92 57.74 7.31
C ASP A 921 21.52 57.28 7.76
N GLN A 922 20.74 56.65 6.88
CA GLN A 922 19.47 56.03 7.26
C GLN A 922 19.69 54.78 8.14
N GLY A 923 20.82 54.10 7.97
CA GLY A 923 21.23 52.96 8.79
C GLY A 923 20.38 51.70 8.60
N VAL A 924 19.89 51.46 7.39
CA VAL A 924 19.04 50.31 7.02
C VAL A 924 19.94 49.19 6.47
N THR A 925 20.71 48.56 7.35
CA THR A 925 21.77 47.59 6.98
C THR A 925 21.26 46.32 6.31
N GLU A 926 19.98 46.00 6.47
CA GLU A 926 19.34 44.85 5.83
C GLU A 926 19.06 45.04 4.33
N PHE A 927 19.24 46.26 3.82
CA PHE A 927 19.04 46.57 2.41
C PHE A 927 20.37 46.54 1.66
N ILE A 928 20.34 46.01 0.44
CA ILE A 928 21.53 45.96 -0.42
C ILE A 928 22.06 47.36 -0.74
N GLU A 929 21.17 48.34 -0.74
CA GLU A 929 21.42 49.74 -1.00
C GLU A 929 22.32 50.39 0.06
N ASP A 930 22.21 50.04 1.35
CA ASP A 930 23.11 50.54 2.40
C ASP A 930 24.52 49.99 2.21
N GLY A 931 24.65 48.66 2.10
CA GLY A 931 25.95 48.00 1.90
C GLY A 931 26.62 48.45 0.61
N SER A 932 25.88 48.54 -0.49
CA SER A 932 26.37 49.05 -1.78
C SER A 932 26.80 50.52 -1.69
N SER A 933 26.04 51.36 -0.98
CA SER A 933 26.43 52.76 -0.76
C SER A 933 27.74 52.88 0.01
N ARG A 934 27.96 52.04 1.04
CA ARG A 934 29.24 51.99 1.78
C ARG A 934 30.40 51.59 0.86
N LEU A 935 30.20 50.60 0.00
CA LEU A 935 31.19 50.17 -0.99
C LEU A 935 31.53 51.29 -1.99
N ARG A 936 30.51 52.00 -2.49
CA ARG A 936 30.70 53.16 -3.39
C ARG A 936 31.47 54.28 -2.72
N LEU A 937 31.10 54.66 -1.49
CA LEU A 937 31.82 55.67 -0.72
C LEU A 937 33.29 55.28 -0.51
N ALA A 938 33.58 54.01 -0.21
CA ALA A 938 34.95 53.53 -0.08
C ALA A 938 35.74 53.61 -1.40
N SER A 939 35.08 53.32 -2.54
CA SER A 939 35.71 53.41 -3.86
C SER A 939 35.95 54.84 -4.33
N LEU A 940 35.10 55.79 -3.94
CA LEU A 940 35.19 57.20 -4.31
C LEU A 940 36.16 57.99 -3.42
N LYS A 941 36.69 57.41 -2.34
CA LYS A 941 37.71 58.03 -1.46
C LYS A 941 39.15 57.86 -1.99
N ARG A 942 39.35 56.97 -2.95
CA ARG A 942 40.60 56.77 -3.69
C ARG A 942 40.52 57.53 -5.01
#